data_AF-A0A1H3RFU6-F1
#
_entry.id   AF-A0A1H3RFU6-F1
#
_cell.length_a   1.000
_cell.length_b   1.000
_cell.length_c   1.000
_cell.angle_alpha   90.00
_cell.angle_beta   90.00
_cell.angle_gamma   90.00
#
_symmetry.space_group_name_H-M   'P 1'
#
loop_
_entity.id
_entity.type
_entity.pdbx_description
1 polymer ?
#
loop_
_entity_poly.entity_id
_entity_poly.type
_entity_poly.pdbx_seq_one_letter_code
_entity_poly.pdbx_strand_id
1 'polypeptide(L)'
;MQPFDPKVYEREVVRPLRGRSGRLPDDLLTRYAVEPGFSDAELAQRLTQIRSHWNKSAQSTAKSSFTTSVYKAFLREDEELRRAPGNEMSSMSWWRSRNDARAGASQAQVDELVVMLKANFGELGLITPGQLEAMRETFGQLAPAEVDRALTKAGVRTAPPTELPKTSGLPDTLFRRLKALLGDAEITGIPELLHGKLDSYKLLADFESSPPKPAGLTAKAVQQAIERENRRSGNQPAREALGLLNTAAGKEGADLRLLALYHLLDDVRRLRENGAPAGALLRVLGRSSLDADEARLAVISVLSETGSAAPAVTGLQKVTELLAAGNLIAAQQTLAAITDTDEAAAAKAAVDRHAQQVRDLREAADRALRSGAEAEARRQLGEAARLAADDDAIAAELRRIPLSPVDAVTAQPEGVGVRVSWRAKPDHDDATRYRVVRRAGRTPGDADDGDVVAEGAETVVVDAAVAAGGSVGYAVFAAGAGGAWSRPAGAVVDVVPPVHKARLAVRTGAVEGSWVVHRDVVGVDVRRRRDGESDDVVVPANGSTAFRDSTVDVDGDYTYLLTARYRRPDGSEVAAETVPVRHTARVAATLPPVTSLDARRFGRELVLSWVWPGGVRMAEVTWADPAADAEAGRVRLTRQQYQAGGGCRIDAGPGDVRVQVSAIASADNGESRSDPVALVLPGAPPQVSYRIERQNRLFGTSTARIVVTADQPVPHCTVLVVVAPGRVMPLKPDDGQVVHRDVHDLGDPLELTVELPRRKPYWLRCFVNAPGVQLIDPPISQLKVS
;
A
#
# COMPACT_ATOMS: atom_id res chain seq x y z
N MET A 1 32.93 80.35 -11.52
CA MET A 1 32.02 79.56 -12.40
C MET A 1 32.69 78.31 -13.01
N GLN A 2 32.14 77.09 -12.82
CA GLN A 2 32.56 75.90 -13.61
C GLN A 2 32.17 76.05 -15.09
N PRO A 3 32.96 75.55 -16.06
CA PRO A 3 32.59 75.61 -17.49
C PRO A 3 31.30 74.82 -17.76
N PHE A 4 30.40 75.37 -18.58
CA PHE A 4 29.19 74.66 -19.00
C PHE A 4 29.55 73.45 -19.87
N ASP A 5 29.21 72.24 -19.41
CA ASP A 5 29.36 70.99 -20.18
C ASP A 5 28.01 70.58 -20.81
N PRO A 6 27.88 70.68 -22.14
CA PRO A 6 26.67 70.30 -22.86
C PRO A 6 26.24 68.83 -22.69
N LYS A 7 27.21 67.91 -22.54
CA LYS A 7 26.91 66.47 -22.44
C LYS A 7 26.35 66.12 -21.08
N VAL A 8 26.93 66.69 -20.03
CA VAL A 8 26.44 66.55 -18.65
C VAL A 8 25.05 67.16 -18.53
N TYR A 9 24.86 68.38 -19.04
CA TYR A 9 23.56 69.06 -19.02
C TYR A 9 22.46 68.27 -19.76
N GLU A 10 22.74 67.73 -20.95
CA GLU A 10 21.75 66.91 -21.67
C GLU A 10 21.39 65.64 -20.89
N ARG A 11 22.38 64.99 -20.26
CA ARG A 11 22.15 63.78 -19.45
C ARG A 11 21.33 64.05 -18.20
N GLU A 12 21.57 65.16 -17.52
CA GLU A 12 21.03 65.43 -16.18
C GLU A 12 19.76 66.28 -16.19
N VAL A 13 19.55 67.11 -17.21
CA VAL A 13 18.39 68.03 -17.28
C VAL A 13 17.41 67.64 -18.39
N VAL A 14 17.90 67.17 -19.53
CA VAL A 14 17.06 66.92 -20.72
C VAL A 14 16.52 65.49 -20.78
N ARG A 15 17.39 64.49 -20.59
CA ARG A 15 16.97 63.07 -20.63
C ARG A 15 15.92 62.70 -19.57
N PRO A 16 15.97 63.20 -18.32
CA PRO A 16 14.96 62.88 -17.30
C PRO A 16 13.56 63.41 -17.59
N LEU A 17 13.40 64.28 -18.59
CA LEU A 17 12.08 64.78 -19.02
C LEU A 17 11.36 63.82 -19.98
N ARG A 18 11.98 62.69 -20.33
CA ARG A 18 11.39 61.69 -21.23
C ARG A 18 10.22 60.99 -20.54
N GLY A 19 9.02 61.10 -21.11
CA GLY A 19 7.79 60.49 -20.58
C GLY A 19 6.87 61.45 -19.81
N ARG A 20 7.26 62.72 -19.59
CA ARG A 20 6.38 63.71 -18.95
C ARG A 20 5.36 64.31 -19.92
N SER A 21 4.19 64.68 -19.40
CA SER A 21 3.02 65.24 -20.10
C SER A 21 3.21 66.69 -20.59
N GLY A 22 4.28 66.96 -21.34
CA GLY A 22 4.50 68.21 -22.08
C GLY A 22 4.77 69.48 -21.24
N ARG A 23 4.52 69.46 -19.92
CA ARG A 23 4.76 70.60 -19.02
C ARG A 23 6.16 70.53 -18.41
N LEU A 24 6.93 71.62 -18.55
CA LEU A 24 8.29 71.69 -18.03
C LEU A 24 8.30 72.03 -16.52
N PRO A 25 9.23 71.48 -15.71
CA PRO A 25 9.31 71.78 -14.28
C PRO A 25 9.68 73.25 -14.05
N ASP A 26 9.04 73.97 -13.13
CA ASP A 26 9.35 75.39 -12.80
C ASP A 26 10.68 75.56 -12.01
N ASP A 27 11.58 74.56 -12.08
CA ASP A 27 12.93 74.63 -11.55
C ASP A 27 13.86 75.42 -12.48
N LEU A 28 13.81 76.74 -12.37
CA LEU A 28 14.59 77.62 -13.23
C LEU A 28 16.10 77.51 -12.95
N LEU A 29 16.55 77.33 -11.70
CA LEU A 29 17.98 77.23 -11.40
C LEU A 29 18.61 76.01 -12.10
N THR A 30 17.98 74.84 -11.97
CA THR A 30 18.43 73.61 -12.64
C THR A 30 18.29 73.74 -14.15
N ARG A 31 17.16 74.27 -14.65
CA ARG A 31 16.92 74.44 -16.09
C ARG A 31 18.00 75.33 -16.72
N TYR A 32 18.36 76.44 -16.11
CA TYR A 32 19.38 77.36 -16.61
C TYR A 32 20.79 77.05 -16.07
N ALA A 33 21.01 75.88 -15.47
CA ALA A 33 22.26 75.47 -14.83
C ALA A 33 22.98 76.63 -14.11
N VAL A 34 22.19 77.39 -13.33
CA VAL A 34 22.61 78.52 -12.51
C VAL A 34 22.76 78.01 -11.08
N GLU A 35 23.90 78.29 -10.46
CA GLU A 35 24.10 77.97 -9.05
C GLU A 35 23.66 79.16 -8.16
N PRO A 36 23.07 78.90 -6.97
CA PRO A 36 22.62 79.97 -6.06
C PRO A 36 23.72 80.97 -5.66
N GLY A 37 24.99 80.57 -5.74
CA GLY A 37 26.17 81.37 -5.39
C GLY A 37 26.73 82.25 -6.51
N PHE A 38 26.15 82.25 -7.72
CA PHE A 38 26.64 83.10 -8.81
C PHE A 38 26.52 84.59 -8.49
N SER A 39 27.46 85.37 -9.03
CA SER A 39 27.32 86.82 -9.19
C SER A 39 26.45 87.17 -10.40
N ASP A 40 25.92 88.40 -10.48
CA ASP A 40 25.11 88.85 -11.62
C ASP A 40 25.89 88.79 -12.95
N ALA A 41 27.21 89.00 -12.91
CA ALA A 41 28.09 88.88 -14.08
C ALA A 41 28.22 87.42 -14.56
N GLU A 42 28.38 86.48 -13.63
CA GLU A 42 28.44 85.04 -13.94
C GLU A 42 27.08 84.51 -14.42
N LEU A 43 25.98 85.00 -13.84
CA LEU A 43 24.62 84.71 -14.29
C LEU A 43 24.41 85.15 -15.74
N ALA A 44 24.76 86.39 -16.09
CA ALA A 44 24.63 86.91 -17.45
C ALA A 44 25.43 86.07 -18.47
N GLN A 45 26.63 85.64 -18.09
CA GLN A 45 27.46 84.75 -18.90
C GLN A 45 26.80 83.37 -19.08
N ARG A 46 26.30 82.76 -18.00
CA ARG A 46 25.62 81.45 -18.02
C ARG A 46 24.36 81.46 -18.88
N LEU A 47 23.49 82.46 -18.72
CA LEU A 47 22.26 82.59 -19.50
C LEU A 47 22.56 82.68 -21.00
N THR A 48 23.62 83.41 -21.38
CA THR A 48 24.06 83.51 -22.78
C THR A 48 24.52 82.15 -23.32
N GLN A 49 25.35 81.44 -22.55
CA GLN A 49 25.86 80.12 -22.93
C GLN A 49 24.72 79.10 -23.13
N ILE A 50 23.77 79.05 -22.21
CA ILE A 50 22.65 78.09 -22.28
C ILE A 50 21.67 78.42 -23.38
N ARG A 51 21.27 79.68 -23.55
CA ARG A 51 20.35 80.07 -24.64
C ARG A 51 20.98 79.81 -26.01
N SER A 52 22.29 80.03 -26.15
CA SER A 52 23.03 79.64 -27.36
C SER A 52 23.00 78.13 -27.57
N HIS A 53 23.20 77.34 -26.51
CA HIS A 53 23.14 75.88 -26.57
C HIS A 53 21.74 75.35 -26.91
N TRP A 54 20.69 75.90 -26.30
CA TRP A 54 19.30 75.54 -26.59
C TRP A 54 18.93 75.86 -28.04
N ASN A 55 19.28 77.04 -28.56
CA ASN A 55 19.05 77.41 -29.96
C ASN A 55 19.77 76.46 -30.93
N LYS A 56 21.06 76.19 -30.71
CA LYS A 56 21.83 75.24 -31.54
C LYS A 56 21.24 73.84 -31.47
N SER A 57 20.83 73.38 -30.30
CA SER A 57 20.30 72.03 -30.10
C SER A 57 18.88 71.84 -30.62
N ALA A 58 18.04 72.88 -30.59
CA ALA A 58 16.67 72.87 -31.12
C ALA A 58 16.63 72.83 -32.67
N GLN A 59 17.71 73.24 -33.32
CA GLN A 59 17.88 73.22 -34.78
C GLN A 59 18.77 72.06 -35.26
N SER A 60 19.30 71.25 -34.34
CA SER A 60 20.24 70.17 -34.66
C SER A 60 19.52 68.99 -35.32
N THR A 61 19.99 68.56 -36.49
CA THR A 61 19.53 67.34 -37.17
C THR A 61 20.13 66.06 -36.61
N ALA A 62 21.21 66.17 -35.82
CA ALA A 62 21.91 65.02 -35.22
C ALA A 62 21.31 64.54 -33.88
N LYS A 63 20.32 65.24 -33.32
CA LYS A 63 19.68 64.90 -32.03
C LYS A 63 18.33 64.20 -32.25
N SER A 64 17.89 63.43 -31.26
CA SER A 64 16.58 62.74 -31.33
C SER A 64 15.41 63.75 -31.42
N SER A 65 14.27 63.34 -31.98
CA SER A 65 13.08 64.22 -32.09
C SER A 65 12.59 64.68 -30.71
N PHE A 66 12.64 63.80 -29.72
CA PHE A 66 12.34 64.09 -28.31
C PHE A 66 13.28 65.16 -27.74
N THR A 67 14.59 64.97 -27.87
CA THR A 67 15.59 65.92 -27.35
C THR A 67 15.38 67.30 -27.99
N THR A 68 15.12 67.33 -29.29
CA THR A 68 14.87 68.56 -30.06
C THR A 68 13.57 69.24 -29.62
N SER A 69 12.50 68.50 -29.35
CA SER A 69 11.23 69.07 -28.86
C SER A 69 11.37 69.67 -27.46
N VAL A 70 12.15 69.05 -26.57
CA VAL A 70 12.42 69.59 -25.23
C VAL A 70 13.18 70.92 -25.32
N TYR A 71 14.22 71.02 -26.16
CA TYR A 71 14.93 72.29 -26.35
C TYR A 71 14.05 73.38 -26.97
N LYS A 72 13.14 73.02 -27.90
CA LYS A 72 12.13 73.96 -28.42
C LYS A 72 11.18 74.44 -27.32
N ALA A 73 10.77 73.56 -26.42
CA ALA A 73 9.95 73.92 -25.26
C ALA A 73 10.71 74.85 -24.30
N PHE A 74 12.00 74.60 -24.03
CA PHE A 74 12.83 75.52 -23.22
C PHE A 74 12.93 76.92 -23.83
N LEU A 75 13.10 77.03 -25.16
CA LEU A 75 13.16 78.33 -25.83
C LEU A 75 11.82 79.07 -25.77
N ARG A 76 10.70 78.36 -25.96
CA ARG A 76 9.36 78.95 -25.84
C ARG A 76 9.11 79.49 -24.43
N GLU A 77 9.41 78.68 -23.42
CA GLU A 77 9.25 79.07 -22.02
C GLU A 77 10.22 80.19 -21.60
N ASP A 78 11.46 80.22 -22.13
CA ASP A 78 12.38 81.36 -21.93
C ASP A 78 11.82 82.65 -22.53
N GLU A 79 11.18 82.58 -23.69
CA GLU A 79 10.54 83.73 -24.32
C GLU A 79 9.33 84.22 -23.50
N GLU A 80 8.48 83.30 -23.02
CA GLU A 80 7.35 83.62 -22.14
C GLU A 80 7.82 84.19 -20.78
N LEU A 81 8.86 83.60 -20.17
CA LEU A 81 9.50 84.11 -18.95
C LEU A 81 10.20 85.45 -19.15
N ARG A 82 10.59 85.82 -20.36
CA ARG A 82 11.12 87.17 -20.64
C ARG A 82 10.02 88.21 -20.82
N ARG A 83 8.80 87.80 -21.21
CA ARG A 83 7.66 88.71 -21.36
C ARG A 83 7.04 89.15 -20.04
N ALA A 84 7.08 88.33 -18.99
CA ALA A 84 6.41 88.63 -17.72
C ALA A 84 7.25 89.49 -16.71
N PRO A 85 8.47 89.09 -16.31
CA PRO A 85 9.38 89.85 -15.41
C PRO A 85 10.46 90.75 -16.08
N GLY A 86 10.62 90.75 -17.42
CA GLY A 86 11.56 91.64 -18.11
C GLY A 86 13.04 91.52 -17.68
N ASN A 87 13.69 92.65 -17.33
CA ASN A 87 15.12 92.72 -16.96
C ASN A 87 15.45 92.13 -15.57
N GLU A 88 14.46 91.77 -14.76
CA GLU A 88 14.68 91.23 -13.40
C GLU A 88 15.44 89.89 -13.41
N MET A 89 15.34 89.11 -14.50
CA MET A 89 16.12 87.87 -14.71
C MET A 89 17.64 88.10 -14.79
N SER A 90 18.12 89.34 -14.91
CA SER A 90 19.56 89.65 -14.90
C SER A 90 20.16 89.74 -13.49
N SER A 91 19.32 89.78 -12.45
CA SER A 91 19.74 89.84 -11.05
C SER A 91 19.58 88.50 -10.35
N MET A 92 20.62 88.01 -9.69
CA MET A 92 20.57 86.80 -8.87
C MET A 92 19.59 86.90 -7.69
N SER A 93 19.23 88.11 -7.23
CA SER A 93 18.23 88.29 -6.17
C SER A 93 16.83 87.82 -6.60
N TRP A 94 16.46 88.02 -7.87
CA TRP A 94 15.20 87.54 -8.43
C TRP A 94 15.16 86.01 -8.49
N TRP A 95 16.26 85.40 -8.96
CA TRP A 95 16.38 83.93 -9.01
C TRP A 95 16.30 83.30 -7.62
N ARG A 96 16.95 83.91 -6.61
CA ARG A 96 16.85 83.47 -5.21
C ARG A 96 15.43 83.63 -4.68
N SER A 97 14.83 84.81 -4.79
CA SER A 97 13.48 85.07 -4.29
C SER A 97 12.42 84.16 -4.93
N ARG A 98 12.51 83.91 -6.25
CA ARG A 98 11.60 83.00 -6.95
C ARG A 98 11.86 81.53 -6.58
N ASN A 99 13.11 81.14 -6.41
CA ASN A 99 13.45 79.79 -5.93
C ASN A 99 12.96 79.57 -4.49
N ASP A 100 13.06 80.57 -3.62
CA ASP A 100 12.58 80.51 -2.24
C ASP A 100 11.05 80.50 -2.18
N ALA A 101 10.38 81.32 -2.99
CA ALA A 101 8.91 81.31 -3.12
C ALA A 101 8.39 79.98 -3.65
N ARG A 102 9.07 79.39 -4.65
CA ARG A 102 8.80 78.05 -5.14
C ARG A 102 9.05 77.01 -4.06
N ALA A 103 10.19 77.06 -3.37
CA ALA A 103 10.51 76.12 -2.29
C ALA A 103 9.43 76.17 -1.20
N GLY A 104 8.92 77.35 -0.85
CA GLY A 104 7.78 77.51 0.06
C GLY A 104 6.46 76.93 -0.47
N ALA A 105 6.14 77.14 -1.76
CA ALA A 105 4.93 76.61 -2.38
C ALA A 105 4.96 75.08 -2.57
N SER A 106 6.13 74.54 -2.94
CA SER A 106 6.38 73.10 -3.09
C SER A 106 6.48 72.38 -1.74
N GLN A 107 6.81 73.08 -0.64
CA GLN A 107 6.86 72.49 0.69
C GLN A 107 5.50 71.91 1.11
N ALA A 108 4.39 72.59 0.80
CA ALA A 108 3.04 72.07 1.06
C ALA A 108 2.76 70.77 0.29
N GLN A 109 3.15 70.70 -0.98
CA GLN A 109 3.01 69.49 -1.82
C GLN A 109 3.93 68.36 -1.34
N VAL A 110 5.14 68.67 -0.87
CA VAL A 110 6.07 67.70 -0.27
C VAL A 110 5.47 67.16 1.02
N ASP A 111 4.90 68.01 1.87
CA ASP A 111 4.28 67.57 3.13
C ASP A 111 3.01 66.75 2.89
N GLU A 112 2.20 67.09 1.88
CA GLU A 112 1.07 66.28 1.41
C GLU A 112 1.53 64.91 0.89
N LEU A 113 2.58 64.87 0.07
CA LEU A 113 3.18 63.63 -0.41
C LEU A 113 3.72 62.79 0.75
N VAL A 114 4.33 63.40 1.78
CA VAL A 114 4.79 62.70 2.99
C VAL A 114 3.63 62.08 3.75
N VAL A 115 2.50 62.79 3.90
CA VAL A 115 1.29 62.25 4.53
C VAL A 115 0.76 61.05 3.75
N MET A 116 0.66 61.17 2.41
CA MET A 116 0.17 60.09 1.56
C MET A 116 1.11 58.87 1.57
N LEU A 117 2.42 59.09 1.53
CA LEU A 117 3.43 58.02 1.63
C LEU A 117 3.37 57.31 2.97
N LYS A 118 3.19 58.04 4.08
CA LYS A 118 3.04 57.44 5.41
C LYS A 118 1.75 56.65 5.54
N ALA A 119 0.64 57.18 5.02
CA ALA A 119 -0.66 56.51 5.08
C ALA A 119 -0.65 55.18 4.29
N ASN A 120 -0.08 55.17 3.09
CA ASN A 120 -0.17 54.02 2.19
C ASN A 120 1.00 53.04 2.31
N PHE A 121 2.20 53.52 2.68
CA PHE A 121 3.43 52.73 2.67
C PHE A 121 4.23 52.83 3.98
N GLY A 122 3.77 53.59 4.97
CA GLY A 122 4.52 53.85 6.21
C GLY A 122 4.79 52.59 7.04
N GLU A 123 3.84 51.65 7.10
CA GLU A 123 4.04 50.37 7.79
C GLU A 123 5.05 49.46 7.08
N LEU A 124 5.02 49.45 5.75
CA LEU A 124 5.86 48.58 4.93
C LEU A 124 7.26 49.17 4.71
N GLY A 125 7.38 50.51 4.75
CA GLY A 125 8.62 51.26 4.54
C GLY A 125 9.21 51.13 3.14
N LEU A 126 8.45 50.60 2.18
CA LEU A 126 8.90 50.34 0.81
C LEU A 126 7.82 50.73 -0.22
N ILE A 127 8.26 51.20 -1.39
CA ILE A 127 7.42 51.51 -2.57
C ILE A 127 8.08 50.97 -3.85
N THR A 128 7.28 50.46 -4.78
CA THR A 128 7.81 49.99 -6.09
C THR A 128 8.11 51.16 -7.03
N PRO A 129 9.07 51.03 -7.96
CA PRO A 129 9.35 52.07 -8.96
C PRO A 129 8.11 52.46 -9.80
N GLY A 130 7.26 51.49 -10.15
CA GLY A 130 6.03 51.75 -10.91
C GLY A 130 4.98 52.52 -10.11
N GLN A 131 4.78 52.18 -8.82
CA GLN A 131 3.88 52.92 -7.94
C GLN A 131 4.39 54.34 -7.66
N LEU A 132 5.70 54.50 -7.46
CA LEU A 132 6.30 55.82 -7.30
C LEU A 132 6.11 56.68 -8.54
N GLU A 133 6.24 56.10 -9.75
CA GLU A 133 6.02 56.82 -10.99
C GLU A 133 4.55 57.22 -11.17
N ALA A 134 3.60 56.33 -10.85
CA ALA A 134 2.17 56.67 -10.83
C ALA A 134 1.85 57.81 -9.84
N MET A 135 2.46 57.81 -8.65
CA MET A 135 2.32 58.92 -7.71
C MET A 135 2.98 60.20 -8.22
N ARG A 136 4.10 60.10 -8.94
CA ARG A 136 4.75 61.26 -9.58
C ARG A 136 3.88 61.92 -10.63
N GLU A 137 3.02 61.17 -11.32
CA GLU A 137 2.04 61.77 -12.24
C GLU A 137 1.04 62.65 -11.50
N THR A 138 0.62 62.26 -10.29
CA THR A 138 -0.28 63.05 -9.44
C THR A 138 0.40 64.32 -8.89
N PHE A 139 1.69 64.24 -8.55
CA PHE A 139 2.49 65.35 -8.00
C PHE A 139 3.48 65.95 -9.02
N GLY A 140 3.12 65.98 -10.31
CA GLY A 140 4.04 66.26 -11.43
C GLY A 140 4.81 67.61 -11.42
N GLN A 141 4.53 68.48 -10.44
CA GLN A 141 5.26 69.74 -10.21
C GLN A 141 6.51 69.58 -9.33
N LEU A 142 6.64 68.47 -8.59
CA LEU A 142 7.81 68.20 -7.73
C LEU A 142 9.03 67.76 -8.55
N ALA A 143 10.19 68.30 -8.18
CA ALA A 143 11.48 67.89 -8.69
C ALA A 143 11.92 66.54 -8.07
N PRO A 144 12.80 65.76 -8.73
CA PRO A 144 13.27 64.47 -8.21
C PRO A 144 13.84 64.56 -6.78
N ALA A 145 14.61 65.61 -6.48
CA ALA A 145 15.20 65.81 -5.16
C ALA A 145 14.15 66.09 -4.06
N GLU A 146 13.00 66.68 -4.42
CA GLU A 146 11.90 66.94 -3.50
C GLU A 146 11.13 65.65 -3.19
N VAL A 147 10.98 64.77 -4.18
CA VAL A 147 10.43 63.43 -4.00
C VAL A 147 11.34 62.58 -3.11
N ASP A 148 12.66 62.62 -3.31
CA ASP A 148 13.61 61.89 -2.48
C ASP A 148 13.60 62.38 -1.02
N ARG A 149 13.44 63.70 -0.82
CA ARG A 149 13.22 64.29 0.51
C ARG A 149 11.91 63.80 1.13
N ALA A 150 10.83 63.72 0.35
CA ALA A 150 9.54 63.22 0.81
C ALA A 150 9.63 61.74 1.23
N LEU A 151 10.27 60.90 0.42
CA LEU A 151 10.54 59.49 0.73
C LEU A 151 11.34 59.33 2.03
N THR A 152 12.42 60.11 2.18
CA THR A 152 13.26 60.10 3.39
C THR A 152 12.47 60.53 4.63
N LYS A 153 11.68 61.62 4.54
CA LYS A 153 10.86 62.14 5.65
C LYS A 153 9.68 61.21 5.98
N ALA A 154 9.22 60.43 5.01
CA ALA A 154 8.20 59.39 5.20
C ALA A 154 8.78 58.07 5.74
N GLY A 155 10.11 57.86 5.68
CA GLY A 155 10.74 56.59 6.04
C GLY A 155 10.52 55.48 5.01
N VAL A 156 10.25 55.83 3.75
CA VAL A 156 9.93 54.89 2.66
C VAL A 156 11.09 54.81 1.68
N ARG A 157 11.53 53.61 1.33
CA ARG A 157 12.59 53.37 0.33
C ARG A 157 12.01 52.77 -0.96
N THR A 158 12.69 52.97 -2.08
CA THR A 158 12.31 52.36 -3.36
C THR A 158 12.96 50.98 -3.52
N ALA A 159 12.16 49.97 -3.85
CA ALA A 159 12.66 48.62 -4.14
C ALA A 159 11.82 47.95 -5.26
N PRO A 160 12.46 47.37 -6.30
CA PRO A 160 11.74 46.63 -7.32
C PRO A 160 11.18 45.30 -6.78
N PRO A 161 9.99 44.86 -7.21
CA PRO A 161 9.50 43.51 -6.92
C PRO A 161 10.47 42.44 -7.41
N THR A 162 10.58 41.35 -6.66
CA THR A 162 11.40 40.18 -7.02
C THR A 162 10.51 39.03 -7.49
N GLU A 163 11.01 38.17 -8.37
CA GLU A 163 10.28 36.97 -8.79
C GLU A 163 10.15 35.98 -7.63
N LEU A 164 8.91 35.54 -7.36
CA LEU A 164 8.60 34.60 -6.30
C LEU A 164 8.17 33.24 -6.86
N PRO A 165 8.45 32.13 -6.15
CA PRO A 165 8.02 30.80 -6.57
C PRO A 165 6.50 30.70 -6.58
N LYS A 166 5.91 30.34 -7.72
CA LYS A 166 4.46 30.13 -7.88
C LYS A 166 3.98 28.72 -7.55
N THR A 167 4.90 27.77 -7.40
CA THR A 167 4.60 26.38 -7.03
C THR A 167 5.58 25.92 -5.97
N SER A 168 5.16 24.98 -5.12
CA SER A 168 6.00 24.39 -4.08
C SER A 168 7.07 23.43 -4.63
N GLY A 169 6.92 22.98 -5.88
CA GLY A 169 7.73 21.89 -6.44
C GLY A 169 7.32 20.50 -5.92
N LEU A 170 6.27 20.41 -5.10
CA LEU A 170 5.72 19.16 -4.57
C LEU A 170 4.28 18.95 -5.05
N PRO A 171 3.80 17.69 -5.10
CA PRO A 171 2.37 17.41 -5.12
C PRO A 171 1.66 18.13 -3.97
N ASP A 172 0.51 18.74 -4.26
CA ASP A 172 -0.22 19.58 -3.31
C ASP A 172 -0.60 18.82 -2.01
N THR A 173 -0.91 17.52 -2.12
CA THR A 173 -1.17 16.66 -0.96
C THR A 173 0.05 16.51 -0.04
N LEU A 174 1.24 16.35 -0.61
CA LEU A 174 2.49 16.24 0.15
C LEU A 174 2.89 17.57 0.77
N PHE A 175 2.69 18.69 0.06
CA PHE A 175 2.92 20.02 0.60
C PHE A 175 2.01 20.31 1.80
N ARG A 176 0.70 20.04 1.68
CA ARG A 176 -0.25 20.18 2.80
C ARG A 176 0.13 19.30 3.99
N ARG A 177 0.59 18.06 3.73
CA ARG A 177 1.09 17.17 4.79
C ARG A 177 2.35 17.73 5.46
N LEU A 178 3.31 18.23 4.70
CA LEU A 178 4.53 18.85 5.23
C LEU A 178 4.19 20.04 6.12
N LYS A 179 3.28 20.92 5.69
CA LYS A 179 2.82 22.08 6.47
C LYS A 179 2.17 21.66 7.80
N ALA A 180 1.32 20.63 7.76
CA ALA A 180 0.72 20.09 8.98
C ALA A 180 1.76 19.54 9.97
N LEU A 181 2.74 18.77 9.46
CA LEU A 181 3.82 18.20 10.28
C LEU A 181 4.73 19.26 10.92
N LEU A 182 5.04 20.35 10.20
CA LEU A 182 5.80 21.48 10.74
C LEU A 182 5.05 22.14 11.91
N GLY A 183 3.74 22.35 11.76
CA GLY A 183 2.90 22.87 12.83
C GLY A 183 2.84 21.93 14.05
N ASP A 184 2.72 20.62 13.82
CA ASP A 184 2.67 19.61 14.88
C ASP A 184 3.99 19.48 15.64
N ALA A 185 5.11 19.79 14.97
CA ALA A 185 6.43 19.89 15.58
C ALA A 185 6.72 21.25 16.24
N GLU A 186 5.78 22.20 16.19
CA GLU A 186 5.96 23.60 16.64
C GLU A 186 7.14 24.33 15.96
N ILE A 187 7.38 24.01 14.69
CA ILE A 187 8.47 24.58 13.89
C ILE A 187 7.90 25.61 12.92
N THR A 188 8.49 26.81 12.89
CA THR A 188 7.99 27.94 12.08
C THR A 188 8.28 27.81 10.59
N GLY A 189 9.22 26.93 10.19
CA GLY A 189 9.47 26.64 8.78
C GLY A 189 10.63 25.68 8.53
N ILE A 190 10.85 25.38 7.24
CA ILE A 190 11.88 24.44 6.79
C ILE A 190 13.31 24.81 7.25
N PRO A 191 13.75 26.09 7.23
CA PRO A 191 15.07 26.45 7.73
C PRO A 191 15.30 26.06 9.20
N GLU A 192 14.29 26.27 10.05
CA GLU A 192 14.34 25.88 11.46
C GLU A 192 14.32 24.35 11.63
N LEU A 193 13.52 23.62 10.83
CA LEU A 193 13.51 22.15 10.84
C LEU A 193 14.90 21.58 10.54
N LEU A 194 15.61 22.14 9.56
CA LEU A 194 16.94 21.64 9.17
C LEU A 194 18.02 22.08 10.18
N HIS A 195 18.01 23.33 10.62
CA HIS A 195 19.14 23.91 11.35
C HIS A 195 18.92 24.12 12.85
N GLY A 196 17.70 23.90 13.33
CA GLY A 196 17.26 24.33 14.66
C GLY A 196 16.92 25.82 14.67
N LYS A 197 16.62 26.37 15.85
CA LYS A 197 16.27 27.79 16.02
C LYS A 197 17.35 28.71 15.46
N LEU A 198 16.94 29.66 14.62
CA LEU A 198 17.77 30.68 13.98
C LEU A 198 17.38 32.07 14.48
N ASP A 199 18.35 32.97 14.64
CA ASP A 199 18.08 34.36 15.03
C ASP A 199 17.54 35.16 13.84
N SER A 200 18.09 34.92 12.64
CA SER A 200 17.66 35.50 11.38
C SER A 200 18.14 34.67 10.19
N TYR A 201 17.42 34.68 9.07
CA TYR A 201 17.85 34.09 7.80
C TYR A 201 17.29 34.84 6.57
N LYS A 202 17.93 34.63 5.42
CA LYS A 202 17.54 35.11 4.09
C LYS A 202 17.22 33.95 3.15
N LEU A 203 16.31 34.15 2.21
CA LEU A 203 15.82 33.15 1.25
C LEU A 203 15.57 33.67 -0.17
N LEU A 204 15.37 34.99 -0.37
CA LEU A 204 14.89 35.51 -1.66
C LEU A 204 15.90 35.25 -2.79
N ALA A 205 17.17 35.59 -2.57
CA ALA A 205 18.26 35.32 -3.52
C ALA A 205 18.96 33.99 -3.19
N ASP A 206 19.58 33.93 -2.02
CA ASP A 206 20.33 32.78 -1.52
C ASP A 206 20.00 32.51 -0.05
N PHE A 207 20.35 31.33 0.45
CA PHE A 207 20.19 31.01 1.86
C PHE A 207 21.40 31.48 2.69
N GLU A 208 21.18 32.49 3.52
CA GLU A 208 22.12 32.98 4.54
C GLU A 208 21.44 32.93 5.90
N SER A 209 22.18 32.61 6.97
CA SER A 209 21.60 32.52 8.32
C SER A 209 22.53 33.08 9.40
N SER A 210 21.94 33.52 10.51
CA SER A 210 22.61 33.81 11.77
C SER A 210 22.06 32.88 12.85
N PRO A 211 22.89 32.01 13.47
CA PRO A 211 24.30 31.76 13.16
C PRO A 211 24.51 31.12 11.77
N PRO A 212 25.71 31.24 11.15
CA PRO A 212 25.98 30.74 9.81
C PRO A 212 25.90 29.21 9.73
N LYS A 213 25.11 28.70 8.77
CA LYS A 213 24.91 27.27 8.51
C LYS A 213 25.43 26.89 7.11
N PRO A 214 26.70 26.46 6.99
CA PRO A 214 27.33 26.22 5.69
C PRO A 214 26.72 25.05 4.90
N ALA A 215 25.92 24.18 5.55
CA ALA A 215 25.20 23.11 4.87
C ALA A 215 24.03 23.62 4.01
N GLY A 216 23.59 24.87 4.22
CA GLY A 216 22.50 25.50 3.46
C GLY A 216 21.17 24.73 3.51
N LEU A 217 20.33 24.91 2.49
CA LEU A 217 19.12 24.12 2.27
C LEU A 217 19.41 23.02 1.24
N THR A 218 20.16 22.00 1.65
CA THR A 218 20.62 20.92 0.76
C THR A 218 20.17 19.55 1.25
N ALA A 219 20.19 18.54 0.37
CA ALA A 219 19.94 17.14 0.76
C ALA A 219 20.88 16.67 1.90
N LYS A 220 22.12 17.19 1.94
CA LYS A 220 23.06 16.94 3.03
C LYS A 220 22.55 17.52 4.36
N ALA A 221 22.00 18.73 4.35
CA ALA A 221 21.40 19.33 5.55
C ALA A 221 20.18 18.53 6.03
N VAL A 222 19.36 18.01 5.11
CA VAL A 222 18.25 17.10 5.43
C VAL A 222 18.76 15.84 6.14
N GLN A 223 19.78 15.18 5.61
CA GLN A 223 20.35 13.98 6.22
C GLN A 223 20.93 14.26 7.61
N GLN A 224 21.64 15.39 7.78
CA GLN A 224 22.15 15.82 9.08
C GLN A 224 21.03 16.07 10.10
N ALA A 225 19.91 16.66 9.66
CA ALA A 225 18.74 16.88 10.49
C ALA A 225 18.05 15.55 10.86
N ILE A 226 17.95 14.57 9.93
CA ILE A 226 17.45 13.22 10.22
C ILE A 226 18.28 12.54 11.30
N GLU A 227 19.61 12.56 11.16
CA GLU A 227 20.50 11.98 12.17
C GLU A 227 20.37 12.67 13.53
N ARG A 228 20.20 13.99 13.55
CA ARG A 228 19.95 14.75 14.78
C ARG A 228 18.64 14.32 15.43
N GLU A 229 17.57 14.17 14.65
CA GLU A 229 16.23 13.88 15.16
C GLU A 229 16.05 12.39 15.54
N ASN A 230 16.75 11.48 14.89
CA ASN A 230 16.76 10.06 15.26
C ASN A 230 17.40 9.82 16.64
N ARG A 231 18.31 10.70 17.07
CA ARG A 231 18.93 10.64 18.41
C ARG A 231 18.02 11.18 19.52
N ARG A 232 16.91 11.84 19.19
CA ARG A 232 15.95 12.44 20.13
C ARG A 232 14.69 11.61 20.20
N SER A 233 14.27 11.14 21.37
CA SER A 233 12.97 10.47 21.54
C SER A 233 11.82 11.49 21.51
N GLY A 234 10.68 11.15 20.90
CA GLY A 234 9.42 11.87 21.09
C GLY A 234 9.02 12.94 20.07
N ASN A 235 9.74 13.13 18.96
CA ASN A 235 9.39 14.13 17.93
C ASN A 235 9.10 13.50 16.55
N GLN A 236 8.07 12.64 16.52
CA GLN A 236 7.65 11.93 15.31
C GLN A 236 7.26 12.87 14.15
N PRO A 237 6.54 14.00 14.38
CA PRO A 237 6.17 14.89 13.28
C PRO A 237 7.38 15.50 12.56
N ALA A 238 8.42 15.90 13.29
CA ALA A 238 9.65 16.40 12.68
C ALA A 238 10.38 15.33 11.86
N ARG A 239 10.41 14.07 12.32
CA ARG A 239 11.03 12.96 11.58
C ARG A 239 10.28 12.66 10.29
N GLU A 240 8.94 12.65 10.32
CA GLU A 240 8.12 12.48 9.12
C GLU A 240 8.31 13.64 8.14
N ALA A 241 8.36 14.88 8.64
CA ALA A 241 8.62 16.06 7.80
C ALA A 241 10.00 15.95 7.12
N LEU A 242 11.03 15.55 7.86
CA LEU A 242 12.36 15.30 7.32
C LEU A 242 12.38 14.16 6.29
N GLY A 243 11.59 13.11 6.48
CA GLY A 243 11.40 12.04 5.52
C GLY A 243 10.76 12.51 4.21
N LEU A 244 9.76 13.40 4.29
CA LEU A 244 9.16 14.06 3.12
C LEU A 244 10.19 14.94 2.41
N LEU A 245 10.94 15.77 3.13
CA LEU A 245 11.99 16.62 2.55
C LEU A 245 13.11 15.80 1.91
N ASN A 246 13.46 14.64 2.48
CA ASN A 246 14.47 13.75 1.91
C ASN A 246 14.00 13.13 0.59
N THR A 247 12.72 12.74 0.54
CA THR A 247 12.10 12.22 -0.69
C THR A 247 12.01 13.30 -1.76
N ALA A 248 11.59 14.51 -1.36
CA ALA A 248 11.51 15.69 -2.22
C ALA A 248 12.85 16.08 -2.84
N ALA A 249 13.90 16.18 -2.01
CA ALA A 249 15.25 16.55 -2.45
C ALA A 249 15.93 15.45 -3.27
N GLY A 250 15.59 14.17 -3.02
CA GLY A 250 16.19 13.03 -3.69
C GLY A 250 15.48 12.62 -4.98
N LYS A 251 14.24 12.13 -4.88
CA LYS A 251 13.50 11.53 -6.00
C LYS A 251 12.82 12.55 -6.90
N GLU A 252 12.31 13.63 -6.32
CA GLU A 252 11.51 14.63 -7.04
C GLU A 252 12.37 15.82 -7.53
N GLY A 253 13.60 15.96 -7.00
CA GLY A 253 14.53 17.02 -7.40
C GLY A 253 14.06 18.42 -7.02
N ALA A 254 13.22 18.54 -5.98
CA ALA A 254 12.67 19.82 -5.55
C ALA A 254 13.77 20.74 -4.97
N ASP A 255 13.77 22.01 -5.39
CA ASP A 255 14.63 23.03 -4.79
C ASP A 255 14.11 23.40 -3.39
N LEU A 256 14.84 22.97 -2.36
CA LEU A 256 14.48 23.18 -0.96
C LEU A 256 14.41 24.67 -0.58
N ARG A 257 15.17 25.55 -1.24
CA ARG A 257 15.10 27.00 -1.01
C ARG A 257 13.80 27.56 -1.55
N LEU A 258 13.44 27.21 -2.79
CA LEU A 258 12.18 27.64 -3.39
C LEU A 258 10.97 27.05 -2.65
N LEU A 259 11.05 25.80 -2.19
CA LEU A 259 10.03 25.18 -1.34
C LEU A 259 9.88 25.89 0.01
N ALA A 260 10.99 26.24 0.67
CA ALA A 260 10.98 27.00 1.93
C ALA A 260 10.39 28.40 1.74
N LEU A 261 10.76 29.09 0.66
CA LEU A 261 10.21 30.39 0.32
C LEU A 261 8.71 30.28 -0.01
N TYR A 262 8.30 29.30 -0.82
CA TYR A 262 6.89 29.05 -1.13
C TYR A 262 6.08 28.79 0.15
N HIS A 263 6.58 27.96 1.06
CA HIS A 263 5.92 27.67 2.34
C HIS A 263 5.61 28.93 3.15
N LEU A 264 6.58 29.86 3.27
CA LEU A 264 6.38 31.12 3.98
C LEU A 264 5.38 32.05 3.25
N LEU A 265 5.38 32.03 1.92
CA LEU A 265 4.53 32.89 1.10
C LEU A 265 3.10 32.36 0.95
N ASP A 266 2.87 31.07 1.14
CA ASP A 266 1.55 30.43 1.04
C ASP A 266 0.53 31.10 1.98
N ASP A 267 0.92 31.36 3.22
CA ASP A 267 0.10 32.06 4.21
C ASP A 267 -0.16 33.52 3.82
N VAL A 268 0.87 34.17 3.30
CA VAL A 268 0.82 35.58 2.88
C VAL A 268 -0.13 35.76 1.68
N ARG A 269 -0.06 34.86 0.69
CA ARG A 269 -0.92 34.87 -0.49
C ARG A 269 -2.38 34.65 -0.12
N ARG A 270 -2.64 33.65 0.72
CA ARG A 270 -3.99 33.36 1.23
C ARG A 270 -4.59 34.54 2.00
N LEU A 271 -3.82 35.21 2.86
CA LEU A 271 -4.28 36.41 3.55
C LEU A 271 -4.54 37.58 2.59
N ARG A 272 -3.68 37.77 1.59
CA ARG A 272 -3.89 38.77 0.54
C ARG A 272 -5.18 38.51 -0.24
N GLU A 273 -5.44 37.27 -0.65
CA GLU A 273 -6.68 36.87 -1.34
C GLU A 273 -7.92 37.18 -0.51
N ASN A 274 -7.81 37.12 0.81
CA ASN A 274 -8.85 37.49 1.76
C ASN A 274 -8.96 39.01 2.04
N GLY A 275 -8.12 39.84 1.39
CA GLY A 275 -8.15 41.30 1.49
C GLY A 275 -7.34 41.90 2.64
N ALA A 276 -6.33 41.18 3.16
CA ALA A 276 -5.49 41.67 4.25
C ALA A 276 -4.59 42.86 3.84
N PRO A 277 -4.40 43.87 4.71
CA PRO A 277 -3.50 45.00 4.46
C PRO A 277 -2.01 44.60 4.62
N ALA A 278 -1.10 45.42 4.06
CA ALA A 278 0.33 45.11 4.02
C ALA A 278 0.98 44.84 5.39
N GLY A 279 0.60 45.57 6.45
CA GLY A 279 1.13 45.34 7.80
C GLY A 279 0.72 44.00 8.41
N ALA A 280 -0.39 43.41 7.98
CA ALA A 280 -0.80 42.08 8.41
C ALA A 280 0.07 40.99 7.78
N LEU A 281 0.33 41.14 6.48
CA LEU A 281 1.23 40.27 5.73
C LEU A 281 2.65 40.28 6.33
N LEU A 282 3.12 41.47 6.72
CA LEU A 282 4.43 41.63 7.37
C LEU A 282 4.48 40.98 8.75
N ARG A 283 3.42 41.06 9.56
CA ARG A 283 3.36 40.42 10.89
C ARG A 283 3.43 38.89 10.80
N VAL A 284 2.83 38.29 9.77
CA VAL A 284 2.90 36.83 9.55
C VAL A 284 4.33 36.41 9.24
N LEU A 285 5.00 37.08 8.30
CA LEU A 285 6.40 36.79 8.01
C LEU A 285 7.32 37.13 9.20
N GLY A 286 7.00 38.14 10.00
CA GLY A 286 7.79 38.49 11.20
C GLY A 286 7.73 37.45 12.32
N ARG A 287 6.81 36.48 12.27
CA ARG A 287 6.83 35.29 13.16
C ARG A 287 7.87 34.26 12.72
N SER A 288 8.25 34.27 11.45
CA SER A 288 9.39 33.52 10.95
C SER A 288 10.66 34.33 11.21
N SER A 289 11.79 33.68 11.50
CA SER A 289 13.10 34.37 11.63
C SER A 289 13.62 34.93 10.30
N LEU A 290 12.75 35.28 9.34
CA LEU A 290 13.13 35.91 8.08
C LEU A 290 13.67 37.32 8.35
N ASP A 291 14.74 37.69 7.64
CA ASP A 291 15.30 39.04 7.69
C ASP A 291 14.21 40.10 7.42
N ALA A 292 14.21 41.17 8.22
CA ALA A 292 13.14 42.18 8.19
C ALA A 292 13.06 42.92 6.84
N ASP A 293 14.18 43.12 6.15
CA ASP A 293 14.18 43.76 4.84
C ASP A 293 13.73 42.78 3.74
N GLU A 294 14.09 41.50 3.82
CA GLU A 294 13.52 40.48 2.93
C GLU A 294 12.02 40.26 3.15
N ALA A 295 11.55 40.29 4.40
CA ALA A 295 10.12 40.17 4.71
C ALA A 295 9.30 41.29 4.04
N ARG A 296 9.79 42.54 4.11
CA ARG A 296 9.15 43.68 3.43
C ARG A 296 9.17 43.52 1.91
N LEU A 297 10.31 43.09 1.35
CA LEU A 297 10.46 42.88 -0.09
C LEU A 297 9.56 41.74 -0.61
N ALA A 298 9.43 40.66 0.16
CA ALA A 298 8.54 39.55 -0.11
C ALA A 298 7.08 40.00 -0.14
N VAL A 299 6.63 40.78 0.84
CA VAL A 299 5.25 41.33 0.88
C VAL A 299 4.96 42.20 -0.34
N ILE A 300 5.86 43.13 -0.70
CA ILE A 300 5.70 43.94 -1.92
C ILE A 300 5.59 43.07 -3.17
N SER A 301 6.44 42.05 -3.24
CA SER A 301 6.48 41.16 -4.38
C SER A 301 5.16 40.38 -4.51
N VAL A 302 4.62 39.87 -3.40
CA VAL A 302 3.29 39.22 -3.36
C VAL A 302 2.16 40.19 -3.72
N LEU A 303 2.17 41.42 -3.22
CA LEU A 303 1.16 42.43 -3.57
C LEU A 303 1.18 42.80 -5.06
N SER A 304 2.34 42.65 -5.69
CA SER A 304 2.54 42.91 -7.13
C SER A 304 2.17 41.73 -8.02
N GLU A 305 1.95 40.53 -7.48
CA GLU A 305 1.49 39.36 -8.25
C GLU A 305 0.07 39.64 -8.78
N THR A 306 -0.15 39.62 -10.10
CA THR A 306 -1.47 39.92 -10.68
C THR A 306 -2.55 38.98 -10.19
N GLY A 307 -3.51 39.53 -9.45
CA GLY A 307 -4.71 38.87 -8.94
C GLY A 307 -5.72 39.97 -8.61
N SER A 308 -6.87 39.93 -9.29
CA SER A 308 -7.91 40.95 -9.30
C SER A 308 -8.21 41.46 -7.89
N ALA A 309 -7.99 42.75 -7.64
CA ALA A 309 -8.65 43.43 -6.54
C ALA A 309 -10.15 43.35 -6.81
N ALA A 310 -10.85 42.47 -6.09
CA ALA A 310 -12.30 42.40 -6.12
C ALA A 310 -12.87 43.77 -5.69
N PRO A 311 -14.04 44.18 -6.18
CA PRO A 311 -14.59 45.50 -5.90
C PRO A 311 -14.83 45.67 -4.39
N ALA A 312 -14.67 46.91 -3.92
CA ALA A 312 -14.82 47.30 -2.53
C ALA A 312 -16.23 46.97 -2.01
N VAL A 313 -16.36 45.80 -1.38
CA VAL A 313 -17.43 45.52 -0.42
C VAL A 313 -17.15 46.38 0.81
N THR A 314 -18.18 47.00 1.39
CA THR A 314 -18.06 47.80 2.62
C THR A 314 -17.41 46.99 3.74
N GLY A 315 -16.55 47.64 4.53
CA GLY A 315 -15.66 46.97 5.48
C GLY A 315 -16.40 46.12 6.51
N LEU A 316 -17.55 46.59 7.01
CA LEU A 316 -18.38 45.87 7.98
C LEU A 316 -18.98 44.57 7.40
N GLN A 317 -19.51 44.63 6.17
CA GLN A 317 -20.11 43.47 5.52
C GLN A 317 -19.05 42.40 5.27
N LYS A 318 -17.85 42.80 4.82
CA LYS A 318 -16.73 41.90 4.62
C LYS A 318 -16.25 41.24 5.92
N VAL A 319 -16.15 41.99 7.02
CA VAL A 319 -15.82 41.44 8.35
C VAL A 319 -16.86 40.40 8.78
N THR A 320 -18.14 40.68 8.56
CA THR A 320 -19.23 39.77 8.92
C THR A 320 -19.17 38.47 8.13
N GLU A 321 -18.91 38.55 6.82
CA GLU A 321 -18.71 37.37 5.96
C GLU A 321 -17.49 36.53 6.39
N LEU A 322 -16.37 37.18 6.73
CA LEU A 322 -15.17 36.50 7.19
C LEU A 322 -15.40 35.77 8.52
N LEU A 323 -16.08 36.41 9.48
CA LEU A 323 -16.44 35.76 10.74
C LEU A 323 -17.40 34.59 10.53
N ALA A 324 -18.39 34.72 9.65
CA ALA A 324 -19.31 33.65 9.31
C ALA A 324 -18.60 32.45 8.64
N ALA A 325 -17.53 32.72 7.88
CA ALA A 325 -16.65 31.70 7.29
C ALA A 325 -15.64 31.12 8.29
N GLY A 326 -15.59 31.60 9.54
CA GLY A 326 -14.62 31.17 10.54
C GLY A 326 -13.22 31.77 10.36
N ASN A 327 -13.06 32.82 9.55
CA ASN A 327 -11.76 33.44 9.27
C ASN A 327 -11.51 34.63 10.21
N LEU A 328 -11.24 34.34 11.49
CA LEU A 328 -11.06 35.34 12.54
C LEU A 328 -9.84 36.23 12.31
N ILE A 329 -8.72 35.67 11.85
CA ILE A 329 -7.49 36.44 11.60
C ILE A 329 -7.73 37.43 10.47
N ALA A 330 -8.34 36.98 9.36
CA ALA A 330 -8.70 37.85 8.26
C ALA A 330 -9.69 38.94 8.69
N ALA A 331 -10.70 38.61 9.50
CA ALA A 331 -11.67 39.58 10.01
C ALA A 331 -11.03 40.67 10.89
N GLN A 332 -10.10 40.30 11.79
CA GLN A 332 -9.32 41.25 12.59
C GLN A 332 -8.48 42.19 11.72
N GLN A 333 -7.99 41.69 10.59
CA GLN A 333 -7.17 42.45 9.66
C GLN A 333 -8.01 43.40 8.80
N THR A 334 -9.19 42.98 8.33
CA THR A 334 -10.14 43.84 7.62
C THR A 334 -10.64 44.97 8.51
N LEU A 335 -10.89 44.70 9.81
CA LEU A 335 -11.27 45.73 10.78
C LEU A 335 -10.27 46.91 10.84
N ALA A 336 -8.97 46.63 10.77
CA ALA A 336 -7.92 47.66 10.84
C ALA A 336 -7.91 48.59 9.61
N ALA A 337 -8.55 48.19 8.50
CA ALA A 337 -8.64 48.97 7.27
C ALA A 337 -9.92 49.83 7.21
N ILE A 338 -10.84 49.71 8.17
CA ILE A 338 -12.08 50.49 8.19
C ILE A 338 -11.79 51.88 8.74
N THR A 339 -12.02 52.91 7.92
CA THR A 339 -11.80 54.32 8.30
C THR A 339 -13.05 55.00 8.86
N ASP A 340 -14.24 54.45 8.59
CA ASP A 340 -15.50 54.96 9.12
C ASP A 340 -15.68 54.54 10.59
N THR A 341 -15.91 55.51 11.48
CA THR A 341 -15.94 55.30 12.94
C THR A 341 -17.10 54.43 13.42
N ASP A 342 -18.29 54.53 12.80
CA ASP A 342 -19.48 53.81 13.25
C ASP A 342 -19.46 52.36 12.74
N GLU A 343 -19.07 52.16 11.47
CA GLU A 343 -18.83 50.83 10.91
C GLU A 343 -17.67 50.12 11.62
N ALA A 344 -16.58 50.83 11.93
CA ALA A 344 -15.44 50.27 12.66
C ALA A 344 -15.83 49.84 14.07
N ALA A 345 -16.68 50.60 14.78
CA ALA A 345 -17.14 50.24 16.12
C ALA A 345 -17.99 48.95 16.10
N ALA A 346 -18.92 48.83 15.14
CA ALA A 346 -19.75 47.63 14.99
C ALA A 346 -18.91 46.40 14.58
N ALA A 347 -18.01 46.56 13.62
CA ALA A 347 -17.09 45.51 13.18
C ALA A 347 -16.17 45.05 14.32
N LYS A 348 -15.66 46.01 15.10
CA LYS A 348 -14.82 45.75 16.27
C LYS A 348 -15.55 44.92 17.32
N ALA A 349 -16.79 45.28 17.65
CA ALA A 349 -17.59 44.51 18.61
C ALA A 349 -17.86 43.07 18.13
N ALA A 350 -18.08 42.86 16.82
CA ALA A 350 -18.27 41.52 16.27
C ALA A 350 -16.98 40.67 16.35
N VAL A 351 -15.84 41.25 15.96
CA VAL A 351 -14.53 40.61 16.02
C VAL A 351 -14.12 40.31 17.46
N ASP A 352 -14.28 41.26 18.38
CA ASP A 352 -13.90 41.10 19.78
C ASP A 352 -14.72 39.98 20.45
N ARG A 353 -16.01 39.83 20.12
CA ARG A 353 -16.84 38.71 20.58
C ARG A 353 -16.32 37.35 20.11
N HIS A 354 -16.02 37.21 18.81
CA HIS A 354 -15.48 35.94 18.28
C HIS A 354 -14.09 35.64 18.84
N ALA A 355 -13.23 36.65 18.96
CA ALA A 355 -11.92 36.51 19.55
C ALA A 355 -11.99 36.12 21.04
N GLN A 356 -12.97 36.64 21.79
CA GLN A 356 -13.20 36.23 23.17
C GLN A 356 -13.70 34.78 23.23
N GLN A 357 -14.66 34.39 22.39
CA GLN A 357 -15.15 33.02 22.33
C GLN A 357 -14.02 32.02 22.02
N VAL A 358 -13.14 32.33 21.05
CA VAL A 358 -11.96 31.49 20.76
C VAL A 358 -11.01 31.40 21.96
N ARG A 359 -10.76 32.50 22.69
CA ARG A 359 -9.96 32.47 23.92
C ARG A 359 -10.60 31.59 25.00
N ASP A 360 -11.89 31.76 25.25
CA ASP A 360 -12.63 31.01 26.26
C ASP A 360 -12.61 29.50 25.98
N LEU A 361 -12.79 29.11 24.71
CA LEU A 361 -12.71 27.72 24.24
C LEU A 361 -11.31 27.13 24.45
N ARG A 362 -10.25 27.87 24.10
CA ARG A 362 -8.86 27.42 24.31
C ARG A 362 -8.55 27.26 25.80
N GLU A 363 -8.94 28.21 26.64
CA GLU A 363 -8.77 28.08 28.09
C GLU A 363 -9.57 26.92 28.68
N ALA A 364 -10.77 26.65 28.15
CA ALA A 364 -11.58 25.49 28.53
C ALA A 364 -10.89 24.18 28.13
N ALA A 365 -10.29 24.12 26.93
CA ALA A 365 -9.51 22.99 26.49
C ALA A 365 -8.28 22.75 27.37
N ASP A 366 -7.54 23.79 27.73
CA ASP A 366 -6.40 23.70 28.65
C ASP A 366 -6.82 23.18 30.04
N ARG A 367 -7.97 23.65 30.56
CA ARG A 367 -8.54 23.12 31.81
C ARG A 367 -8.88 21.64 31.69
N ALA A 368 -9.48 21.21 30.57
CA ALA A 368 -9.82 19.82 30.31
C ALA A 368 -8.58 18.93 30.15
N LEU A 369 -7.51 19.41 29.51
CA LEU A 369 -6.24 18.68 29.42
C LEU A 369 -5.61 18.48 30.80
N ARG A 370 -5.61 19.52 31.65
CA ARG A 370 -5.09 19.43 33.02
C ARG A 370 -5.87 18.44 33.90
N SER A 371 -7.15 18.20 33.61
CA SER A 371 -7.96 17.19 34.29
C SER A 371 -7.94 15.82 33.61
N GLY A 372 -7.19 15.65 32.52
CA GLY A 372 -7.12 14.39 31.77
C GLY A 372 -8.40 14.03 31.01
N ALA A 373 -9.18 15.03 30.61
CA ALA A 373 -10.40 14.90 29.82
C ALA A 373 -10.11 15.26 28.34
N GLU A 374 -9.39 14.40 27.63
CA GLU A 374 -8.91 14.68 26.26
C GLU A 374 -10.05 14.89 25.25
N ALA A 375 -11.13 14.09 25.32
CA ALA A 375 -12.31 14.28 24.45
C ALA A 375 -12.92 15.68 24.58
N GLU A 376 -13.04 16.17 25.82
CA GLU A 376 -13.57 17.50 26.09
C GLU A 376 -12.64 18.56 25.52
N ALA A 377 -11.32 18.42 25.77
CA ALA A 377 -10.33 19.35 25.23
C ALA A 377 -10.34 19.41 23.70
N ARG A 378 -10.42 18.25 23.03
CA ARG A 378 -10.54 18.16 21.56
C ARG A 378 -11.82 18.81 21.05
N ARG A 379 -12.95 18.63 21.74
CA ARG A 379 -14.22 19.28 21.37
C ARG A 379 -14.10 20.80 21.43
N GLN A 380 -13.56 21.32 22.55
CA GLN A 380 -13.38 22.76 22.77
C GLN A 380 -12.42 23.37 21.73
N LEU A 381 -11.26 22.74 21.48
CA LEU A 381 -10.33 23.19 20.44
C LEU A 381 -10.87 23.01 19.02
N GLY A 382 -11.66 21.97 18.75
CA GLY A 382 -12.33 21.79 17.46
C GLY A 382 -13.32 22.92 17.16
N GLU A 383 -14.07 23.37 18.17
CA GLU A 383 -14.94 24.54 18.05
C GLU A 383 -14.12 25.82 17.85
N ALA A 384 -13.03 26.00 18.59
CA ALA A 384 -12.13 27.14 18.43
C ALA A 384 -11.52 27.19 17.01
N ALA A 385 -11.08 26.03 16.50
CA ALA A 385 -10.56 25.88 15.14
C ALA A 385 -11.62 26.17 14.07
N ARG A 386 -12.90 25.93 14.34
CA ARG A 386 -13.99 26.27 13.41
C ARG A 386 -14.28 27.78 13.38
N LEU A 387 -14.12 28.46 14.52
CA LEU A 387 -14.30 29.92 14.63
C LEU A 387 -13.09 30.71 14.12
N ALA A 388 -11.92 30.07 14.07
CA ALA A 388 -10.66 30.61 13.57
C ALA A 388 -9.97 29.59 12.66
N ALA A 389 -10.66 29.21 11.57
CA ALA A 389 -10.21 28.23 10.57
C ALA A 389 -8.97 28.69 9.80
N ASP A 390 -8.70 30.00 9.79
CA ASP A 390 -7.49 30.60 9.24
C ASP A 390 -6.32 30.65 10.24
N ASP A 391 -6.50 30.14 11.47
CA ASP A 391 -5.44 29.98 12.47
C ASP A 391 -4.89 28.54 12.50
N ASP A 392 -3.87 28.30 11.69
CA ASP A 392 -3.17 27.00 11.60
C ASP A 392 -2.56 26.55 12.96
N ALA A 393 -2.33 27.47 13.91
CA ALA A 393 -1.78 27.12 15.23
C ALA A 393 -2.81 26.39 16.10
N ILE A 394 -4.10 26.76 16.03
CA ILE A 394 -5.17 26.07 16.75
C ILE A 394 -5.37 24.67 16.17
N ALA A 395 -5.30 24.53 14.83
CA ALA A 395 -5.36 23.24 14.17
C ALA A 395 -4.19 22.32 14.58
N ALA A 396 -2.97 22.86 14.70
CA ALA A 396 -1.81 22.12 15.18
C ALA A 396 -1.93 21.72 16.67
N GLU A 397 -2.47 22.61 17.51
CA GLU A 397 -2.79 22.31 18.91
C GLU A 397 -3.78 21.15 19.03
N LEU A 398 -4.86 21.17 18.23
CA LEU A 398 -5.84 20.08 18.18
C LEU A 398 -5.24 18.73 17.74
N ARG A 399 -4.28 18.72 16.80
CA ARG A 399 -3.62 17.47 16.34
C ARG A 399 -2.68 16.88 17.39
N ARG A 400 -2.09 17.72 18.26
CA ARG A 400 -1.22 17.29 19.37
C ARG A 400 -2.00 16.62 20.51
N ILE A 401 -3.27 16.97 20.72
CA ILE A 401 -4.11 16.31 21.73
C ILE A 401 -4.46 14.89 21.25
N PRO A 402 -4.04 13.84 21.96
CA PRO A 402 -4.35 12.47 21.56
C PRO A 402 -5.86 12.18 21.65
N LEU A 403 -6.32 11.18 20.91
CA LEU A 403 -7.69 10.64 21.09
C LEU A 403 -7.85 10.04 22.48
N SER A 404 -9.10 9.93 22.92
CA SER A 404 -9.41 9.21 24.15
C SER A 404 -8.97 7.75 24.05
N PRO A 405 -8.49 7.13 25.15
CA PRO A 405 -8.23 5.69 25.16
C PRO A 405 -9.54 4.94 24.90
N VAL A 406 -9.46 3.87 24.11
CA VAL A 406 -10.60 2.96 23.84
C VAL A 406 -11.18 2.41 25.15
N ASP A 407 -12.45 2.03 25.15
CA ASP A 407 -13.09 1.42 26.31
C ASP A 407 -13.16 -0.10 26.20
N ALA A 408 -13.38 -0.75 27.35
CA ALA A 408 -13.73 -2.17 27.44
C ALA A 408 -12.78 -3.10 26.67
N VAL A 409 -11.47 -2.86 26.79
CA VAL A 409 -10.46 -3.78 26.24
C VAL A 409 -10.57 -5.12 26.95
N THR A 410 -10.82 -6.18 26.19
CA THR A 410 -10.85 -7.55 26.69
C THR A 410 -9.85 -8.39 25.91
N ALA A 411 -9.17 -9.29 26.60
CA ALA A 411 -8.29 -10.31 26.02
C ALA A 411 -8.77 -11.67 26.52
N GLN A 412 -9.16 -12.54 25.60
CA GLN A 412 -9.73 -13.85 25.92
C GLN A 412 -9.14 -14.92 25.00
N PRO A 413 -8.89 -16.15 25.49
CA PRO A 413 -8.48 -17.25 24.63
C PRO A 413 -9.52 -17.52 23.52
N GLU A 414 -9.09 -17.60 22.27
CA GLU A 414 -9.94 -18.00 21.13
C GLU A 414 -9.18 -19.00 20.26
N GLY A 415 -9.63 -20.25 20.28
CA GLY A 415 -8.88 -21.35 19.69
C GLY A 415 -7.47 -21.43 20.29
N VAL A 416 -6.46 -21.55 19.43
CA VAL A 416 -5.05 -21.54 19.84
C VAL A 416 -4.44 -20.14 19.88
N GLY A 417 -5.24 -19.08 19.97
CA GLY A 417 -4.74 -17.70 20.04
C GLY A 417 -5.46 -16.90 21.13
N VAL A 418 -5.25 -15.59 21.11
CA VAL A 418 -5.98 -14.66 21.97
C VAL A 418 -6.77 -13.68 21.11
N ARG A 419 -8.08 -13.60 21.36
CA ARG A 419 -8.93 -12.54 20.83
C ARG A 419 -8.81 -11.31 21.71
N VAL A 420 -8.42 -10.20 21.11
CA VAL A 420 -8.43 -8.87 21.75
C VAL A 420 -9.55 -8.06 21.11
N SER A 421 -10.46 -7.53 21.91
CA SER A 421 -11.55 -6.67 21.44
C SER A 421 -11.70 -5.44 22.31
N TRP A 422 -12.19 -4.35 21.73
CA TRP A 422 -12.39 -3.08 22.41
C TRP A 422 -13.56 -2.32 21.82
N ARG A 423 -13.98 -1.24 22.50
CA ARG A 423 -15.04 -0.36 22.04
C ARG A 423 -14.47 1.01 21.67
N ALA A 424 -14.79 1.47 20.48
CA ALA A 424 -14.51 2.84 20.05
C ALA A 424 -15.30 3.85 20.89
N LYS A 425 -14.71 5.03 21.13
CA LYS A 425 -15.38 6.14 21.82
C LYS A 425 -16.06 7.10 20.85
N PRO A 426 -16.97 7.98 21.32
CA PRO A 426 -17.67 8.93 20.46
C PRO A 426 -16.76 9.92 19.72
N ASP A 427 -15.53 10.14 20.19
CA ASP A 427 -14.51 10.97 19.53
C ASP A 427 -13.66 10.18 18.51
N HIS A 428 -14.00 8.92 18.24
CA HIS A 428 -13.40 8.09 17.21
C HIS A 428 -14.28 8.11 15.95
N ASP A 429 -13.68 8.45 14.82
CA ASP A 429 -14.31 8.54 13.50
C ASP A 429 -13.74 7.48 12.52
N ASP A 430 -14.21 7.49 11.27
CA ASP A 430 -13.75 6.55 10.24
C ASP A 430 -12.26 6.72 9.87
N ALA A 431 -11.65 7.86 10.25
CA ALA A 431 -10.23 8.13 10.06
C ALA A 431 -9.38 7.65 11.26
N THR A 432 -10.01 7.10 12.29
CA THR A 432 -9.34 6.61 13.48
C THR A 432 -8.67 5.28 13.21
N ARG A 433 -7.38 5.19 13.53
CA ARG A 433 -6.60 3.96 13.53
C ARG A 433 -6.36 3.47 14.94
N TYR A 434 -6.39 2.16 15.11
CA TYR A 434 -6.01 1.46 16.33
C TYR A 434 -4.73 0.70 16.11
N ARG A 435 -3.84 0.73 17.11
CA ARG A 435 -2.67 -0.14 17.19
C ARG A 435 -2.81 -1.03 18.42
N VAL A 436 -2.67 -2.34 18.22
CA VAL A 436 -2.66 -3.32 19.30
C VAL A 436 -1.23 -3.77 19.52
N VAL A 437 -0.73 -3.58 20.73
CA VAL A 437 0.62 -3.98 21.15
C VAL A 437 0.50 -5.05 22.22
N ARG A 438 1.34 -6.08 22.15
CA ARG A 438 1.46 -7.10 23.19
C ARG A 438 2.80 -7.00 23.89
N ARG A 439 2.83 -7.36 25.17
CA ARG A 439 4.06 -7.51 25.95
C ARG A 439 3.92 -8.62 26.99
N ALA A 440 4.99 -9.37 27.22
CA ALA A 440 5.00 -10.43 28.22
C ALA A 440 4.84 -9.86 29.64
N GLY A 441 3.94 -10.46 30.43
CA GLY A 441 3.76 -10.22 31.87
C GLY A 441 3.12 -8.89 32.28
N ARG A 442 2.95 -7.91 31.38
CA ARG A 442 2.32 -6.61 31.68
C ARG A 442 1.70 -5.97 30.45
N THR A 443 0.78 -5.03 30.66
CA THR A 443 0.29 -4.15 29.59
C THR A 443 1.40 -3.23 29.09
N PRO A 444 1.54 -3.01 27.76
CA PRO A 444 2.36 -1.95 27.20
C PRO A 444 1.97 -0.56 27.74
N GLY A 445 2.97 0.31 27.94
CA GLY A 445 2.81 1.68 28.40
C GLY A 445 2.63 2.70 27.27
N ASP A 446 3.13 2.40 26.08
CA ASP A 446 2.99 3.22 24.88
C ASP A 446 2.95 2.36 23.59
N ALA A 447 2.67 2.99 22.46
CA ALA A 447 2.42 2.34 21.17
C ALA A 447 3.67 1.66 20.54
N ASP A 448 4.85 1.85 21.13
CA ASP A 448 6.12 1.23 20.72
C ASP A 448 6.68 0.29 21.83
N ASP A 449 5.98 0.15 22.96
CA ASP A 449 6.37 -0.64 24.13
C ASP A 449 6.03 -2.14 24.02
N GLY A 450 6.42 -2.79 22.93
CA GLY A 450 6.21 -4.23 22.71
C GLY A 450 6.14 -4.65 21.25
N ASP A 451 5.56 -5.82 21.00
CA ASP A 451 5.33 -6.31 19.64
C ASP A 451 3.98 -5.80 19.12
N VAL A 452 3.97 -5.18 17.94
CA VAL A 452 2.72 -4.79 17.27
C VAL A 452 2.03 -6.04 16.72
N VAL A 453 0.80 -6.29 17.18
CA VAL A 453 -0.05 -7.42 16.77
C VAL A 453 -0.84 -7.05 15.52
N ALA A 454 -1.46 -5.87 15.54
CA ALA A 454 -2.21 -5.35 14.40
C ALA A 454 -2.28 -3.81 14.45
N GLU A 455 -2.48 -3.22 13.27
CA GLU A 455 -2.77 -1.80 13.09
C GLU A 455 -3.84 -1.63 12.00
N GLY A 456 -4.90 -0.88 12.29
CA GLY A 456 -6.03 -0.68 11.36
C GLY A 456 -7.26 -0.06 12.02
N ALA A 457 -8.38 -0.02 11.31
CA ALA A 457 -9.65 0.54 11.82
C ALA A 457 -10.53 -0.50 12.56
N GLU A 458 -10.17 -1.78 12.47
CA GLU A 458 -10.90 -2.87 13.12
C GLU A 458 -10.92 -2.73 14.64
N THR A 459 -11.99 -3.15 15.30
CA THR A 459 -12.14 -3.10 16.77
C THR A 459 -11.91 -4.47 17.45
N VAL A 460 -11.41 -5.43 16.68
CA VAL A 460 -11.10 -6.77 17.12
C VAL A 460 -9.91 -7.33 16.36
N VAL A 461 -9.05 -8.07 17.05
CA VAL A 461 -7.94 -8.82 16.45
C VAL A 461 -7.78 -10.16 17.13
N VAL A 462 -7.32 -11.17 16.38
CA VAL A 462 -6.88 -12.46 16.93
C VAL A 462 -5.36 -12.56 16.81
N ASP A 463 -4.68 -12.61 17.95
CA ASP A 463 -3.25 -12.91 18.00
C ASP A 463 -3.02 -14.42 18.00
N ALA A 464 -2.70 -14.97 16.82
CA ALA A 464 -2.34 -16.37 16.67
C ALA A 464 -0.84 -16.66 16.93
N ALA A 465 -0.03 -15.60 17.08
CA ALA A 465 1.42 -15.70 17.26
C ALA A 465 1.85 -15.49 18.72
N VAL A 466 0.91 -15.33 19.64
CA VAL A 466 1.15 -15.25 21.08
C VAL A 466 1.91 -16.48 21.59
N ALA A 467 2.74 -16.32 22.62
CA ALA A 467 3.38 -17.43 23.29
C ALA A 467 2.46 -18.00 24.38
N ALA A 468 2.37 -19.33 24.48
CA ALA A 468 1.59 -19.98 25.54
C ALA A 468 2.44 -20.29 26.79
N GLY A 469 1.77 -20.57 27.90
CA GLY A 469 2.41 -20.90 29.18
C GLY A 469 2.69 -19.69 30.08
N GLY A 470 2.20 -18.49 29.75
CA GLY A 470 2.46 -17.30 30.57
C GLY A 470 1.39 -16.24 30.46
N SER A 471 1.53 -15.22 31.31
CA SER A 471 0.69 -14.03 31.27
C SER A 471 1.18 -13.08 30.18
N VAL A 472 0.25 -12.56 29.37
CA VAL A 472 0.52 -11.60 28.30
C VAL A 472 -0.41 -10.41 28.48
N GLY A 473 0.15 -9.21 28.47
CA GLY A 473 -0.62 -7.98 28.46
C GLY A 473 -0.76 -7.44 27.04
N TYR A 474 -1.97 -7.00 26.71
CA TYR A 474 -2.29 -6.28 25.49
C TYR A 474 -2.67 -4.84 25.84
N ALA A 475 -2.26 -3.89 25.00
CA ALA A 475 -2.75 -2.53 25.05
C ALA A 475 -3.17 -2.07 23.65
N VAL A 476 -4.26 -1.31 23.61
CA VAL A 476 -4.81 -0.71 22.40
C VAL A 476 -4.64 0.80 22.49
N PHE A 477 -4.14 1.37 21.41
CA PHE A 477 -3.89 2.81 21.25
C PHE A 477 -4.72 3.33 20.08
N ALA A 478 -5.39 4.46 20.26
CA ALA A 478 -6.16 5.13 19.21
C ALA A 478 -5.40 6.38 18.72
N ALA A 479 -5.40 6.62 17.41
CA ALA A 479 -4.90 7.87 16.83
C ALA A 479 -5.79 8.32 15.68
N GLY A 480 -6.00 9.62 15.56
CA GLY A 480 -6.60 10.22 14.36
C GLY A 480 -5.60 10.27 13.21
N ALA A 481 -6.05 10.73 12.04
CA ALA A 481 -5.22 10.86 10.85
C ALA A 481 -3.97 11.73 11.11
N GLY A 482 -2.82 11.05 11.31
CA GLY A 482 -1.55 11.70 11.58
C GLY A 482 -1.41 12.34 12.96
N GLY A 483 -2.31 12.05 13.90
CA GLY A 483 -2.26 12.54 15.29
C GLY A 483 -1.45 11.64 16.22
N ALA A 484 -1.27 12.10 17.46
CA ALA A 484 -0.63 11.35 18.53
C ALA A 484 -1.46 10.14 18.99
N TRP A 485 -0.79 9.10 19.48
CA TRP A 485 -1.43 7.93 20.07
C TRP A 485 -2.05 8.25 21.43
N SER A 486 -3.21 7.65 21.72
CA SER A 486 -3.89 7.72 23.02
C SER A 486 -3.03 7.15 24.15
N ARG A 487 -3.47 7.37 25.39
CA ARG A 487 -3.01 6.56 26.54
C ARG A 487 -3.34 5.07 26.31
N PRO A 488 -2.59 4.14 26.94
CA PRO A 488 -2.88 2.72 26.82
C PRO A 488 -4.21 2.38 27.50
N ALA A 489 -5.06 1.63 26.79
CA ALA A 489 -6.13 0.84 27.40
C ALA A 489 -5.78 -0.64 27.21
N GLY A 490 -5.72 -1.41 28.29
CA GLY A 490 -5.15 -2.76 28.21
C GLY A 490 -5.84 -3.79 29.10
N ALA A 491 -5.56 -5.04 28.78
CA ALA A 491 -6.00 -6.21 29.52
C ALA A 491 -4.85 -7.21 29.60
N VAL A 492 -4.84 -8.02 30.66
CA VAL A 492 -3.88 -9.11 30.84
C VAL A 492 -4.62 -10.43 30.79
N VAL A 493 -4.03 -11.42 30.12
CA VAL A 493 -4.60 -12.77 30.00
C VAL A 493 -3.50 -13.82 30.17
N ASP A 494 -3.83 -14.90 30.88
CA ASP A 494 -2.98 -16.08 30.94
C ASP A 494 -3.25 -16.98 29.73
N VAL A 495 -2.22 -17.20 28.93
CA VAL A 495 -2.32 -17.92 27.65
C VAL A 495 -2.05 -19.40 27.87
N VAL A 496 -3.09 -20.15 28.22
CA VAL A 496 -3.01 -21.60 28.49
C VAL A 496 -4.10 -22.36 27.70
N PRO A 497 -4.07 -22.32 26.36
CA PRO A 497 -5.17 -22.82 25.54
C PRO A 497 -5.34 -24.34 25.67
N PRO A 498 -6.59 -24.84 25.82
CA PRO A 498 -6.88 -26.27 25.87
C PRO A 498 -6.69 -26.94 24.50
N VAL A 499 -6.89 -28.25 24.43
CA VAL A 499 -6.94 -28.93 23.13
C VAL A 499 -8.20 -28.50 22.36
N HIS A 500 -8.09 -28.30 21.05
CA HIS A 500 -9.19 -27.90 20.19
C HIS A 500 -9.50 -28.95 19.13
N LYS A 501 -10.75 -28.96 18.67
CA LYS A 501 -11.22 -29.82 17.57
C LYS A 501 -10.84 -31.31 17.77
N ALA A 502 -10.93 -31.80 19.00
CA ALA A 502 -10.62 -33.18 19.31
C ALA A 502 -11.62 -34.14 18.64
N ARG A 503 -11.11 -35.22 18.05
CA ARG A 503 -11.87 -36.23 17.32
C ARG A 503 -11.40 -37.62 17.73
N LEU A 504 -12.34 -38.53 17.91
CA LEU A 504 -12.11 -39.95 18.21
C LEU A 504 -12.67 -40.81 17.07
N ALA A 505 -11.95 -41.86 16.69
CA ALA A 505 -12.37 -42.83 15.70
C ALA A 505 -11.92 -44.25 16.07
N VAL A 506 -12.74 -45.26 15.78
CA VAL A 506 -12.35 -46.68 15.94
C VAL A 506 -11.78 -47.20 14.63
N ARG A 507 -10.58 -47.76 14.68
CA ARG A 507 -9.92 -48.40 13.54
C ARG A 507 -9.18 -49.65 14.00
N THR A 508 -9.37 -50.77 13.30
CA THR A 508 -8.58 -52.00 13.51
C THR A 508 -8.51 -52.45 14.99
N GLY A 509 -9.61 -52.36 15.72
CA GLY A 509 -9.66 -52.76 17.13
C GLY A 509 -9.03 -51.78 18.14
N ALA A 510 -8.73 -50.54 17.74
CA ALA A 510 -8.22 -49.50 18.63
C ALA A 510 -9.03 -48.21 18.50
N VAL A 511 -9.05 -47.40 19.55
CA VAL A 511 -9.52 -46.01 19.50
C VAL A 511 -8.35 -45.10 19.16
N GLU A 512 -8.46 -44.36 18.07
CA GLU A 512 -7.50 -43.33 17.67
C GLU A 512 -8.08 -41.94 17.96
N GLY A 513 -7.29 -41.11 18.64
CA GLY A 513 -7.64 -39.72 18.92
C GLY A 513 -6.74 -38.75 18.18
N SER A 514 -7.30 -37.63 17.73
CA SER A 514 -6.56 -36.52 17.11
C SER A 514 -7.12 -35.17 17.54
N TRP A 515 -6.26 -34.15 17.66
CA TRP A 515 -6.65 -32.81 18.09
C TRP A 515 -5.70 -31.74 17.56
N VAL A 516 -6.08 -30.47 17.79
CA VAL A 516 -5.27 -29.28 17.52
C VAL A 516 -4.80 -28.69 18.85
N VAL A 517 -3.53 -28.27 18.91
CA VAL A 517 -2.86 -27.70 20.08
C VAL A 517 -2.09 -26.46 19.68
N HIS A 518 -1.77 -25.62 20.66
CA HIS A 518 -0.85 -24.51 20.45
C HIS A 518 0.57 -25.00 20.16
N ARG A 519 1.33 -24.23 19.37
CA ARG A 519 2.70 -24.60 18.95
C ARG A 519 3.70 -24.79 20.11
N ASP A 520 3.46 -24.13 21.24
CA ASP A 520 4.32 -24.16 22.42
C ASP A 520 3.96 -25.28 23.42
N VAL A 521 3.05 -26.19 23.03
CA VAL A 521 2.67 -27.32 23.89
C VAL A 521 3.88 -28.24 24.13
N VAL A 522 4.09 -28.64 25.38
CA VAL A 522 5.14 -29.59 25.76
C VAL A 522 4.65 -31.04 25.60
N GLY A 523 3.35 -31.26 25.82
CA GLY A 523 2.70 -32.54 25.63
C GLY A 523 1.22 -32.48 25.98
N VAL A 524 0.50 -33.56 25.68
CA VAL A 524 -0.90 -33.73 26.07
C VAL A 524 -1.02 -34.99 26.90
N ASP A 525 -1.56 -34.86 28.11
CA ASP A 525 -1.95 -36.00 28.91
C ASP A 525 -3.27 -36.55 28.40
N VAL A 526 -3.27 -37.85 28.12
CA VAL A 526 -4.46 -38.59 27.71
C VAL A 526 -4.81 -39.57 28.82
N ARG A 527 -6.00 -39.41 29.38
CA ARG A 527 -6.58 -40.36 30.34
C ARG A 527 -7.88 -40.89 29.79
N ARG A 528 -8.09 -42.20 29.89
CA ARG A 528 -9.34 -42.87 29.53
C ARG A 528 -10.09 -43.23 30.79
N ARG A 529 -11.38 -42.89 30.82
CA ARG A 529 -12.35 -43.36 31.81
C ARG A 529 -13.38 -44.25 31.13
N ARG A 530 -13.68 -45.42 31.69
CA ARG A 530 -14.85 -46.22 31.27
C ARG A 530 -16.09 -45.64 31.94
N ASP A 531 -17.17 -45.44 31.19
CA ASP A 531 -18.43 -44.99 31.76
C ASP A 531 -18.95 -46.01 32.80
N GLY A 532 -19.23 -45.53 34.01
CA GLY A 532 -19.60 -46.37 35.17
C GLY A 532 -18.43 -46.71 36.10
N GLU A 533 -17.19 -46.46 35.70
CA GLU A 533 -16.00 -46.58 36.55
C GLU A 533 -15.50 -45.19 37.00
N SER A 534 -14.85 -45.14 38.17
CA SER A 534 -14.30 -43.89 38.72
C SER A 534 -12.83 -43.67 38.36
N ASP A 535 -12.10 -44.73 38.00
CA ASP A 535 -10.67 -44.69 37.80
C ASP A 535 -10.30 -44.32 36.36
N ASP A 536 -9.31 -43.44 36.24
CA ASP A 536 -8.75 -43.02 34.96
C ASP A 536 -7.49 -43.85 34.64
N VAL A 537 -7.44 -44.42 33.43
CA VAL A 537 -6.27 -45.14 32.91
C VAL A 537 -5.45 -44.21 32.04
N VAL A 538 -4.14 -44.11 32.29
CA VAL A 538 -3.21 -43.32 31.47
C VAL A 538 -3.00 -44.01 30.13
N VAL A 539 -3.23 -43.27 29.04
CA VAL A 539 -3.02 -43.74 27.66
C VAL A 539 -1.78 -43.04 27.09
N PRO A 540 -0.78 -43.79 26.60
CA PRO A 540 0.37 -43.18 25.93
C PRO A 540 -0.07 -42.36 24.70
N ALA A 541 0.28 -41.07 24.69
CA ALA A 541 0.12 -40.22 23.52
C ALA A 541 1.24 -40.46 22.51
N ASN A 542 0.91 -40.47 21.22
CA ASN A 542 1.87 -40.53 20.13
C ASN A 542 2.20 -39.09 19.69
N GLY A 543 3.17 -38.48 20.35
CA GLY A 543 3.50 -37.06 20.14
C GLY A 543 2.50 -36.13 20.83
N SER A 544 2.31 -34.92 20.29
CA SER A 544 1.50 -33.87 20.92
C SER A 544 0.09 -33.71 20.34
N THR A 545 -0.26 -34.43 19.27
CA THR A 545 -1.50 -34.20 18.48
C THR A 545 -2.39 -35.44 18.32
N ALA A 546 -1.94 -36.62 18.73
CA ALA A 546 -2.69 -37.86 18.57
C ALA A 546 -2.37 -38.93 19.63
N PHE A 547 -3.26 -39.90 19.81
CA PHE A 547 -3.00 -41.14 20.54
C PHE A 547 -3.62 -42.33 19.81
N ARG A 548 -3.17 -43.55 20.17
CA ARG A 548 -3.82 -44.81 19.78
C ARG A 548 -3.94 -45.71 21.00
N ASP A 549 -5.17 -46.09 21.32
CA ASP A 549 -5.50 -46.94 22.45
C ASP A 549 -6.03 -48.29 21.97
N SER A 550 -5.20 -49.32 22.09
CA SER A 550 -5.53 -50.70 21.75
C SER A 550 -5.94 -51.54 22.97
N THR A 551 -6.15 -50.91 24.12
CA THR A 551 -6.47 -51.58 25.40
C THR A 551 -7.94 -51.41 25.79
N VAL A 552 -8.78 -51.02 24.83
CA VAL A 552 -10.22 -50.86 24.99
C VAL A 552 -10.95 -52.20 24.82
N ASP A 553 -12.03 -52.39 25.57
CA ASP A 553 -12.90 -53.55 25.40
C ASP A 553 -13.82 -53.38 24.17
N VAL A 554 -14.29 -54.53 23.68
CA VAL A 554 -15.15 -54.67 22.49
C VAL A 554 -16.49 -53.91 22.60
N ASP A 555 -16.99 -53.74 23.82
CA ASP A 555 -18.29 -53.13 24.12
C ASP A 555 -18.18 -52.23 25.37
N GLY A 556 -17.73 -51.01 25.14
CA GLY A 556 -17.51 -50.03 26.21
C GLY A 556 -17.71 -48.59 25.76
N ASP A 557 -18.40 -47.83 26.59
CA ASP A 557 -18.44 -46.37 26.48
C ASP A 557 -17.23 -45.80 27.23
N TYR A 558 -16.45 -44.98 26.53
CA TYR A 558 -15.23 -44.39 27.07
C TYR A 558 -15.25 -42.87 26.94
N THR A 559 -14.78 -42.20 27.99
CA THR A 559 -14.51 -40.77 27.99
C THR A 559 -13.00 -40.56 28.03
N TYR A 560 -12.46 -39.90 27.01
CA TYR A 560 -11.06 -39.49 26.98
C TYR A 560 -10.93 -38.06 27.51
N LEU A 561 -10.10 -37.88 28.52
CA LEU A 561 -9.76 -36.60 29.13
C LEU A 561 -8.41 -36.15 28.56
N LEU A 562 -8.42 -35.03 27.86
CA LEU A 562 -7.26 -34.48 27.17
C LEU A 562 -6.81 -33.19 27.87
N THR A 563 -5.58 -33.18 28.39
CA THR A 563 -5.03 -32.02 29.12
C THR A 563 -3.72 -31.58 28.48
N ALA A 564 -3.71 -30.39 27.86
CA ALA A 564 -2.50 -29.81 27.30
C ALA A 564 -1.58 -29.27 28.40
N ARG A 565 -0.27 -29.46 28.27
CA ARG A 565 0.75 -28.91 29.19
C ARG A 565 1.66 -27.91 28.49
N TYR A 566 1.96 -26.82 29.18
CA TYR A 566 2.83 -25.74 28.70
C TYR A 566 3.92 -25.46 29.71
N ARG A 567 5.05 -24.92 29.23
CA ARG A 567 6.16 -24.48 30.08
C ARG A 567 6.04 -22.98 30.35
N ARG A 568 6.08 -22.60 31.63
CA ARG A 568 6.11 -21.21 32.07
C ARG A 568 7.52 -20.61 31.93
N PRO A 569 7.66 -19.27 31.88
CA PRO A 569 8.97 -18.61 31.82
C PRO A 569 9.89 -18.94 33.01
N ASP A 570 9.32 -19.28 34.17
CA ASP A 570 10.08 -19.72 35.36
C ASP A 570 10.53 -21.20 35.30
N GLY A 571 10.22 -21.89 34.20
CA GLY A 571 10.55 -23.30 33.96
C GLY A 571 9.52 -24.29 34.50
N SER A 572 8.53 -23.86 35.28
CA SER A 572 7.45 -24.73 35.77
C SER A 572 6.49 -25.14 34.65
N GLU A 573 5.78 -26.26 34.83
CA GLU A 573 4.74 -26.69 33.87
C GLU A 573 3.34 -26.30 34.37
N VAL A 574 2.49 -25.87 33.45
CA VAL A 574 1.08 -25.54 33.70
C VAL A 574 0.19 -26.38 32.81
N ALA A 575 -0.86 -26.95 33.40
CA ALA A 575 -1.91 -27.65 32.68
C ALA A 575 -3.01 -26.68 32.23
N ALA A 576 -3.46 -26.85 31.00
CA ALA A 576 -4.67 -26.21 30.49
C ALA A 576 -5.93 -26.87 31.07
N GLU A 577 -7.09 -26.31 30.75
CA GLU A 577 -8.37 -26.95 31.02
C GLU A 577 -8.45 -28.33 30.35
N THR A 578 -8.95 -29.31 31.09
CA THR A 578 -9.14 -30.67 30.61
C THR A 578 -10.37 -30.76 29.72
N VAL A 579 -10.20 -31.24 28.49
CA VAL A 579 -11.29 -31.41 27.52
C VAL A 579 -11.78 -32.87 27.53
N PRO A 580 -13.02 -33.14 27.97
CA PRO A 580 -13.61 -34.46 27.87
C PRO A 580 -14.17 -34.71 26.46
N VAL A 581 -13.79 -35.84 25.87
CA VAL A 581 -14.32 -36.32 24.58
C VAL A 581 -14.88 -37.72 24.77
N ARG A 582 -16.20 -37.84 24.65
CA ARG A 582 -16.90 -39.13 24.78
C ARG A 582 -16.88 -39.88 23.45
N HIS A 583 -16.64 -41.18 23.50
CA HIS A 583 -16.79 -42.06 22.36
C HIS A 583 -17.32 -43.43 22.77
N THR A 584 -18.29 -43.93 22.02
CA THR A 584 -18.80 -45.30 22.14
C THR A 584 -17.96 -46.19 21.24
N ALA A 585 -17.11 -47.03 21.84
CA ALA A 585 -16.31 -47.99 21.09
C ALA A 585 -17.14 -49.26 20.88
N ARG A 586 -17.66 -49.48 19.65
CA ARG A 586 -18.10 -50.80 19.19
C ARG A 586 -16.97 -51.43 18.41
N VAL A 587 -16.02 -52.02 19.12
CA VAL A 587 -14.85 -52.66 18.51
C VAL A 587 -15.25 -54.07 18.09
N ALA A 588 -15.70 -54.28 16.86
CA ALA A 588 -15.97 -55.63 16.35
C ALA A 588 -14.67 -56.46 16.35
N ALA A 589 -14.68 -57.63 17.00
CA ALA A 589 -13.59 -58.59 16.93
C ALA A 589 -13.37 -58.98 15.46
N THR A 590 -12.26 -58.55 14.88
CA THR A 590 -11.96 -58.84 13.48
C THR A 590 -11.55 -60.31 13.36
N LEU A 591 -12.29 -61.09 12.58
CA LEU A 591 -11.95 -62.49 12.33
C LEU A 591 -10.64 -62.52 11.52
N PRO A 592 -9.58 -63.26 11.95
CA PRO A 592 -8.34 -63.31 11.20
C PRO A 592 -8.56 -63.84 9.77
N PRO A 593 -7.89 -63.29 8.75
CA PRO A 593 -8.00 -63.78 7.38
C PRO A 593 -7.36 -65.17 7.22
N VAL A 594 -7.74 -65.90 6.18
CA VAL A 594 -7.03 -67.13 5.78
C VAL A 594 -5.57 -66.80 5.43
N THR A 595 -4.66 -67.76 5.58
CA THR A 595 -3.24 -67.55 5.22
C THR A 595 -2.77 -68.61 4.25
N SER A 596 -1.66 -68.35 3.55
CA SER A 596 -1.09 -69.29 2.56
C SER A 596 -2.08 -69.73 1.49
N LEU A 597 -2.85 -68.78 0.93
CA LEU A 597 -3.74 -69.03 -0.20
C LEU A 597 -2.90 -69.38 -1.44
N ASP A 598 -3.16 -70.54 -2.01
CA ASP A 598 -2.52 -71.09 -3.20
C ASP A 598 -3.57 -71.73 -4.11
N ALA A 599 -3.23 -71.91 -5.39
CA ALA A 599 -4.14 -72.46 -6.39
C ALA A 599 -3.42 -73.24 -7.48
N ARG A 600 -4.05 -74.32 -7.95
CA ARG A 600 -3.58 -75.12 -9.09
C ARG A 600 -4.67 -75.23 -10.15
N ARG A 601 -4.30 -74.99 -11.42
CA ARG A 601 -5.20 -75.05 -12.57
C ARG A 601 -5.12 -76.38 -13.30
N PHE A 602 -6.28 -76.97 -13.60
CA PHE A 602 -6.47 -78.18 -14.39
C PHE A 602 -7.49 -77.88 -15.50
N GLY A 603 -7.01 -77.25 -16.58
CA GLY A 603 -7.89 -76.74 -17.64
C GLY A 603 -8.82 -75.65 -17.11
N ARG A 604 -10.13 -75.94 -17.08
CA ARG A 604 -11.19 -75.03 -16.59
C ARG A 604 -11.38 -75.07 -15.07
N GLU A 605 -10.93 -76.13 -14.40
CA GLU A 605 -11.08 -76.30 -12.95
C GLU A 605 -9.87 -75.72 -12.21
N LEU A 606 -10.13 -75.03 -11.10
CA LEU A 606 -9.12 -74.62 -10.13
C LEU A 606 -9.31 -75.37 -8.82
N VAL A 607 -8.20 -75.84 -8.25
CA VAL A 607 -8.14 -76.36 -6.88
C VAL A 607 -7.41 -75.34 -6.01
N LEU A 608 -8.14 -74.69 -5.12
CA LEU A 608 -7.64 -73.71 -4.16
C LEU A 608 -7.31 -74.37 -2.83
N SER A 609 -6.24 -73.91 -2.20
CA SER A 609 -5.85 -74.33 -0.86
C SER A 609 -5.42 -73.16 0.02
N TRP A 610 -5.73 -73.22 1.31
CA TRP A 610 -5.30 -72.23 2.31
C TRP A 610 -5.22 -72.85 3.72
N VAL A 611 -4.58 -72.11 4.62
CA VAL A 611 -4.54 -72.39 6.06
C VAL A 611 -5.68 -71.64 6.75
N TRP A 612 -6.52 -72.40 7.44
CA TRP A 612 -7.69 -71.91 8.16
C TRP A 612 -7.29 -71.20 9.47
N PRO A 613 -7.89 -70.04 9.80
CA PRO A 613 -7.75 -69.44 11.12
C PRO A 613 -8.21 -70.38 12.24
N GLY A 614 -7.63 -70.22 13.43
CA GLY A 614 -8.01 -71.03 14.61
C GLY A 614 -9.51 -70.92 14.91
N GLY A 615 -10.17 -72.07 15.14
CA GLY A 615 -11.60 -72.11 15.50
C GLY A 615 -12.60 -71.92 14.35
N VAL A 616 -12.17 -71.48 13.17
CA VAL A 616 -13.07 -71.25 12.01
C VAL A 616 -13.44 -72.56 11.32
N ARG A 617 -14.72 -72.69 10.96
CA ARG A 617 -15.30 -73.88 10.31
C ARG A 617 -15.93 -73.63 8.95
N MET A 618 -16.08 -72.38 8.51
CA MET A 618 -16.70 -72.01 7.24
C MET A 618 -15.86 -70.98 6.48
N ALA A 619 -15.85 -71.05 5.16
CA ALA A 619 -15.25 -70.04 4.29
C ALA A 619 -16.17 -69.76 3.09
N GLU A 620 -16.04 -68.57 2.52
CA GLU A 620 -16.61 -68.23 1.21
C GLU A 620 -15.46 -67.96 0.23
N VAL A 621 -15.62 -68.49 -0.97
CA VAL A 621 -14.75 -68.25 -2.11
C VAL A 621 -15.57 -67.58 -3.20
N THR A 622 -15.09 -66.45 -3.71
CA THR A 622 -15.66 -65.78 -4.89
C THR A 622 -14.61 -65.73 -5.99
N TRP A 623 -15.06 -65.71 -7.24
CA TRP A 623 -14.16 -65.54 -8.38
C TRP A 623 -14.80 -64.72 -9.49
N ALA A 624 -13.95 -64.01 -10.22
CA ALA A 624 -14.34 -63.15 -11.33
C ALA A 624 -13.22 -63.06 -12.36
N ASP A 625 -13.56 -62.66 -13.59
CA ASP A 625 -12.58 -62.17 -14.55
C ASP A 625 -11.88 -60.93 -13.95
N PRO A 626 -10.54 -60.86 -13.90
CA PRO A 626 -9.81 -59.73 -13.34
C PRO A 626 -10.17 -58.38 -14.00
N ALA A 627 -10.63 -58.39 -15.24
CA ALA A 627 -11.03 -57.22 -16.03
C ALA A 627 -12.54 -56.90 -15.95
N ALA A 628 -13.35 -57.77 -15.36
CA ALA A 628 -14.77 -57.53 -15.16
C ALA A 628 -15.08 -57.18 -13.69
N ASP A 629 -15.94 -56.19 -13.46
CA ASP A 629 -16.40 -55.84 -12.11
C ASP A 629 -17.50 -56.78 -11.58
N ALA A 630 -17.95 -57.74 -12.40
CA ALA A 630 -19.02 -58.67 -12.05
C ALA A 630 -18.46 -60.00 -11.51
N GLU A 631 -19.00 -60.47 -10.38
CA GLU A 631 -18.71 -61.79 -9.81
C GLU A 631 -19.14 -62.90 -10.78
N ALA A 632 -18.18 -63.71 -11.23
CA ALA A 632 -18.43 -64.84 -12.12
C ALA A 632 -19.00 -66.05 -11.35
N GLY A 633 -18.66 -66.18 -10.07
CA GLY A 633 -19.24 -67.20 -9.21
C GLY A 633 -18.83 -67.11 -7.74
N ARG A 634 -19.53 -67.89 -6.91
CA ARG A 634 -19.35 -67.97 -5.46
C ARG A 634 -19.65 -69.36 -4.94
N VAL A 635 -18.87 -69.78 -3.96
CA VAL A 635 -19.11 -71.01 -3.21
C VAL A 635 -18.86 -70.79 -1.73
N ARG A 636 -19.74 -71.33 -0.88
CA ARG A 636 -19.52 -71.46 0.56
C ARG A 636 -19.24 -72.91 0.89
N LEU A 637 -18.25 -73.14 1.74
CA LEU A 637 -17.86 -74.48 2.13
C LEU A 637 -17.40 -74.56 3.58
N THR A 638 -17.72 -75.70 4.20
CA THR A 638 -17.22 -76.04 5.53
C THR A 638 -15.80 -76.57 5.45
N ARG A 639 -15.06 -76.49 6.57
CA ARG A 639 -13.73 -77.09 6.69
C ARG A 639 -13.75 -78.61 6.44
N GLN A 640 -14.85 -79.29 6.77
CA GLN A 640 -15.02 -80.72 6.49
C GLN A 640 -15.14 -80.97 4.97
N GLN A 641 -15.92 -80.17 4.25
CA GLN A 641 -16.05 -80.27 2.79
C GLN A 641 -14.72 -79.96 2.09
N TYR A 642 -14.00 -78.93 2.56
CA TYR A 642 -12.66 -78.60 2.06
C TYR A 642 -11.67 -79.77 2.23
N GLN A 643 -11.67 -80.41 3.40
CA GLN A 643 -10.79 -81.56 3.67
C GLN A 643 -11.17 -82.78 2.82
N ALA A 644 -12.47 -83.08 2.70
CA ALA A 644 -12.95 -84.19 1.88
C ALA A 644 -12.63 -84.00 0.39
N GLY A 645 -12.64 -82.76 -0.11
CA GLY A 645 -12.31 -82.42 -1.50
C GLY A 645 -10.82 -82.29 -1.80
N GLY A 646 -9.95 -82.33 -0.78
CA GLY A 646 -8.51 -82.05 -0.90
C GLY A 646 -8.19 -80.59 -1.26
N GLY A 647 -9.09 -79.65 -0.92
CA GLY A 647 -9.08 -78.26 -1.37
C GLY A 647 -10.48 -77.77 -1.73
N CYS A 648 -10.60 -76.50 -2.12
CA CYS A 648 -11.83 -75.96 -2.73
C CYS A 648 -11.72 -76.02 -4.25
N ARG A 649 -12.70 -76.64 -4.91
CA ARG A 649 -12.71 -76.80 -6.36
C ARG A 649 -13.74 -75.89 -7.00
N ILE A 650 -13.34 -75.13 -8.01
CA ILE A 650 -14.22 -74.21 -8.75
C ILE A 650 -14.01 -74.35 -10.26
N ASP A 651 -15.06 -74.21 -11.07
CA ASP A 651 -14.93 -74.00 -12.52
C ASP A 651 -14.77 -72.50 -12.74
N ALA A 652 -13.53 -72.10 -13.02
CA ALA A 652 -13.17 -70.70 -13.25
C ALA A 652 -13.17 -70.32 -14.74
N GLY A 653 -13.57 -71.24 -15.62
CA GLY A 653 -13.38 -71.08 -17.05
C GLY A 653 -11.90 -71.13 -17.48
N PRO A 654 -11.63 -70.98 -18.78
CA PRO A 654 -10.29 -71.15 -19.33
C PRO A 654 -9.43 -69.87 -19.25
N GLY A 655 -10.04 -68.69 -19.05
CA GLY A 655 -9.36 -67.41 -19.01
C GLY A 655 -8.72 -67.06 -17.67
N ASP A 656 -8.18 -65.84 -17.60
CA ASP A 656 -7.63 -65.28 -16.36
C ASP A 656 -8.72 -65.17 -15.29
N VAL A 657 -8.36 -65.38 -14.03
CA VAL A 657 -9.31 -65.34 -12.91
C VAL A 657 -8.70 -64.74 -11.66
N ARG A 658 -9.46 -63.85 -11.00
CA ARG A 658 -9.19 -63.38 -9.65
C ARG A 658 -10.09 -64.16 -8.69
N VAL A 659 -9.47 -64.87 -7.75
CA VAL A 659 -10.18 -65.57 -6.67
C VAL A 659 -10.00 -64.81 -5.36
N GLN A 660 -11.02 -64.78 -4.52
CA GLN A 660 -10.97 -64.20 -3.18
C GLN A 660 -11.52 -65.20 -2.16
N VAL A 661 -10.87 -65.30 -1.00
CA VAL A 661 -11.27 -66.20 0.09
C VAL A 661 -11.45 -65.43 1.38
N SER A 662 -12.61 -65.60 2.02
CA SER A 662 -12.92 -65.03 3.34
C SER A 662 -13.32 -66.12 4.33
N ALA A 663 -12.78 -66.04 5.55
CA ALA A 663 -13.22 -66.87 6.67
C ALA A 663 -14.58 -66.41 7.19
N ILE A 664 -15.44 -67.36 7.60
CA ILE A 664 -16.76 -67.10 8.17
C ILE A 664 -16.87 -67.79 9.52
N ALA A 665 -17.27 -67.03 10.53
CA ALA A 665 -17.66 -67.54 11.84
C ALA A 665 -19.14 -67.21 12.09
N SER A 666 -19.94 -68.23 12.42
CA SER A 666 -21.34 -68.05 12.83
C SER A 666 -21.40 -68.07 14.35
N ALA A 667 -21.97 -67.03 14.95
CA ALA A 667 -22.29 -66.96 16.37
C ALA A 667 -23.78 -66.61 16.55
N ASP A 668 -24.29 -66.70 17.78
CA ASP A 668 -25.72 -66.45 18.10
C ASP A 668 -26.20 -65.04 17.72
N ASN A 669 -25.28 -64.11 17.47
CA ASN A 669 -25.52 -62.72 17.08
C ASN A 669 -25.33 -62.44 15.57
N GLY A 670 -25.09 -63.46 14.73
CA GLY A 670 -24.95 -63.32 13.28
C GLY A 670 -23.65 -63.89 12.71
N GLU A 671 -23.47 -63.72 11.39
CA GLU A 671 -22.25 -64.13 10.69
C GLU A 671 -21.19 -63.02 10.70
N SER A 672 -19.97 -63.35 11.13
CA SER A 672 -18.79 -62.48 11.01
C SER A 672 -17.89 -62.94 9.88
N ARG A 673 -17.33 -62.00 9.11
CA ARG A 673 -16.46 -62.23 7.95
C ARG A 673 -15.07 -61.61 8.18
N SER A 674 -14.02 -62.31 7.78
CA SER A 674 -12.65 -61.75 7.70
C SER A 674 -12.46 -60.90 6.45
N ASP A 675 -11.42 -60.06 6.43
CA ASP A 675 -10.94 -59.44 5.19
C ASP A 675 -10.63 -60.53 4.13
N PRO A 676 -10.94 -60.27 2.84
CA PRO A 676 -10.69 -61.24 1.77
C PRO A 676 -9.20 -61.30 1.39
N VAL A 677 -8.70 -62.52 1.20
CA VAL A 677 -7.36 -62.76 0.62
C VAL A 677 -7.52 -63.11 -0.85
N ALA A 678 -6.85 -62.37 -1.73
CA ALA A 678 -7.00 -62.48 -3.17
C ALA A 678 -5.79 -63.14 -3.85
N LEU A 679 -6.03 -63.89 -4.93
CA LEU A 679 -5.02 -64.47 -5.81
C LEU A 679 -5.47 -64.33 -7.27
N VAL A 680 -4.58 -63.94 -8.16
CA VAL A 680 -4.84 -63.84 -9.62
C VAL A 680 -4.08 -64.95 -10.33
N LEU A 681 -4.78 -65.69 -11.20
CA LEU A 681 -4.24 -66.84 -11.92
C LEU A 681 -4.41 -66.64 -13.43
N PRO A 682 -3.37 -66.90 -14.24
CA PRO A 682 -3.48 -66.84 -15.69
C PRO A 682 -4.39 -67.96 -16.22
N GLY A 683 -4.95 -67.72 -17.41
CA GLY A 683 -5.72 -68.69 -18.18
C GLY A 683 -4.92 -69.90 -18.65
N ALA A 684 -5.62 -70.94 -19.07
CA ALA A 684 -5.02 -72.10 -19.73
C ALA A 684 -4.60 -71.74 -21.17
N PRO A 685 -3.50 -72.31 -21.70
CA PRO A 685 -3.10 -72.10 -23.08
C PRO A 685 -4.21 -72.55 -24.06
N PRO A 686 -4.52 -71.77 -25.11
CA PRO A 686 -5.50 -72.17 -26.12
C PRO A 686 -5.09 -73.46 -26.84
N GLN A 687 -6.03 -74.38 -26.99
CA GLN A 687 -5.88 -75.61 -27.76
C GLN A 687 -6.50 -75.45 -29.14
N VAL A 688 -5.69 -75.63 -30.19
CA VAL A 688 -6.15 -75.67 -31.57
C VAL A 688 -6.12 -77.11 -32.05
N SER A 689 -7.21 -77.57 -32.65
CA SER A 689 -7.34 -78.89 -33.26
C SER A 689 -7.79 -78.76 -34.71
N TYR A 690 -7.56 -79.78 -35.53
CA TYR A 690 -8.02 -79.75 -36.92
C TYR A 690 -8.43 -81.14 -37.42
N ARG A 691 -9.28 -81.17 -38.44
CA ARG A 691 -9.70 -82.39 -39.14
C ARG A 691 -9.44 -82.28 -40.62
N ILE A 692 -9.14 -83.40 -41.28
CA ILE A 692 -8.86 -83.45 -42.72
C ILE A 692 -9.87 -84.37 -43.41
N GLU A 693 -10.62 -83.82 -44.36
CA GLU A 693 -11.58 -84.53 -45.20
C GLU A 693 -11.13 -84.50 -46.67
N ARG A 694 -10.89 -85.66 -47.28
CA ARG A 694 -10.37 -85.75 -48.65
C ARG A 694 -11.52 -85.82 -49.66
N GLN A 695 -11.42 -85.04 -50.74
CA GLN A 695 -12.39 -85.03 -51.82
C GLN A 695 -11.73 -85.52 -53.12
N ASN A 696 -12.07 -86.75 -53.54
CA ASN A 696 -11.59 -87.31 -54.80
C ASN A 696 -12.55 -86.92 -55.93
N ARG A 697 -12.03 -86.28 -56.99
CA ARG A 697 -12.77 -86.01 -58.24
C ARG A 697 -12.33 -86.98 -59.34
N LEU A 698 -13.29 -87.47 -60.13
CA LEU A 698 -13.08 -88.43 -61.23
C LEU A 698 -12.28 -87.84 -62.41
N PHE A 699 -12.24 -86.51 -62.55
CA PHE A 699 -11.34 -85.78 -63.45
C PHE A 699 -10.88 -84.48 -62.76
N GLY A 700 -9.57 -84.29 -62.57
CA GLY A 700 -8.97 -83.08 -61.95
C GLY A 700 -7.98 -83.37 -60.81
N THR A 701 -7.38 -82.31 -60.24
CA THR A 701 -6.53 -82.37 -59.04
C THR A 701 -7.37 -82.73 -57.81
N SER A 702 -6.90 -83.67 -56.98
CA SER A 702 -7.54 -84.02 -55.72
C SER A 702 -7.37 -82.89 -54.70
N THR A 703 -8.40 -82.62 -53.88
CA THR A 703 -8.35 -81.60 -52.84
C THR A 703 -8.64 -82.19 -51.45
N ALA A 704 -8.19 -81.51 -50.40
CA ALA A 704 -8.60 -81.79 -49.03
C ALA A 704 -9.23 -80.55 -48.40
N ARG A 705 -10.36 -80.74 -47.72
CA ARG A 705 -10.97 -79.76 -46.82
C ARG A 705 -10.39 -79.98 -45.42
N ILE A 706 -9.92 -78.90 -44.81
CA ILE A 706 -9.33 -78.89 -43.48
C ILE A 706 -10.17 -77.96 -42.62
N VAL A 707 -10.68 -78.46 -41.50
CA VAL A 707 -11.44 -77.66 -40.54
C VAL A 707 -10.61 -77.50 -39.29
N VAL A 708 -10.21 -76.27 -38.97
CA VAL A 708 -9.40 -75.89 -37.80
C VAL A 708 -10.31 -75.25 -36.75
N THR A 709 -10.23 -75.72 -35.50
CA THR A 709 -11.07 -75.28 -34.38
C THR A 709 -10.23 -74.99 -33.14
N ALA A 710 -10.52 -73.90 -32.43
CA ALA A 710 -9.87 -73.54 -31.17
C ALA A 710 -10.86 -73.61 -29.99
N ASP A 711 -10.39 -73.98 -28.80
CA ASP A 711 -11.20 -74.01 -27.56
C ASP A 711 -11.33 -72.62 -26.89
N GLN A 712 -10.48 -71.68 -27.29
CA GLN A 712 -10.46 -70.28 -26.90
C GLN A 712 -10.15 -69.42 -28.13
N PRO A 713 -10.63 -68.16 -28.20
CA PRO A 713 -10.29 -67.26 -29.30
C PRO A 713 -8.77 -67.09 -29.44
N VAL A 714 -8.21 -67.45 -30.60
CA VAL A 714 -6.79 -67.24 -30.91
C VAL A 714 -6.66 -66.19 -32.02
N PRO A 715 -6.44 -64.91 -31.67
CA PRO A 715 -6.25 -63.87 -32.68
C PRO A 715 -4.90 -64.02 -33.38
N HIS A 716 -4.82 -63.63 -34.65
CA HIS A 716 -3.62 -63.61 -35.47
C HIS A 716 -2.86 -64.95 -35.53
N CYS A 717 -3.58 -66.06 -35.56
CA CYS A 717 -3.00 -67.39 -35.66
C CYS A 717 -2.54 -67.69 -37.10
N THR A 718 -1.23 -67.87 -37.31
CA THR A 718 -0.75 -68.29 -38.62
C THR A 718 -1.01 -69.78 -38.80
N VAL A 719 -1.82 -70.16 -39.78
CA VAL A 719 -2.11 -71.55 -40.13
C VAL A 719 -1.32 -71.92 -41.38
N LEU A 720 -0.55 -73.01 -41.26
CA LEU A 720 0.27 -73.57 -42.32
C LEU A 720 -0.22 -74.98 -42.62
N VAL A 721 -0.45 -75.31 -43.88
CA VAL A 721 -0.73 -76.68 -44.30
C VAL A 721 0.45 -77.19 -45.10
N VAL A 722 1.04 -78.29 -44.66
CA VAL A 722 2.29 -78.82 -45.19
C VAL A 722 2.07 -80.20 -45.76
N VAL A 723 2.55 -80.38 -46.98
CA VAL A 723 2.58 -81.67 -47.66
C VAL A 723 4.01 -82.16 -47.78
N ALA A 724 4.33 -83.30 -47.15
CA ALA A 724 5.66 -83.90 -47.17
C ALA A 724 5.63 -85.28 -47.84
N PRO A 725 6.38 -85.53 -48.94
CA PRO A 725 6.47 -86.85 -49.54
C PRO A 725 7.31 -87.80 -48.66
N GLY A 726 6.98 -89.09 -48.66
CA GLY A 726 7.79 -90.13 -48.00
C GLY A 726 7.14 -90.79 -46.78
N ARG A 727 7.96 -91.46 -45.95
CA ARG A 727 7.49 -92.33 -44.86
C ARG A 727 7.35 -91.65 -43.50
N VAL A 728 8.00 -90.50 -43.30
CA VAL A 728 8.10 -89.78 -42.01
C VAL A 728 7.14 -88.59 -42.01
N MET A 729 6.40 -88.42 -40.92
CA MET A 729 5.49 -87.29 -40.70
C MET A 729 6.29 -86.00 -40.49
N PRO A 730 5.93 -84.87 -41.14
CA PRO A 730 6.63 -83.61 -40.95
C PRO A 730 6.50 -83.13 -39.50
N LEU A 731 7.61 -82.79 -38.86
CA LEU A 731 7.68 -82.30 -37.48
C LEU A 731 7.70 -80.77 -37.40
N LYS A 732 8.13 -80.10 -38.48
CA LYS A 732 8.12 -78.65 -38.65
C LYS A 732 7.71 -78.26 -40.07
N PRO A 733 7.32 -76.99 -40.31
CA PRO A 733 6.86 -76.56 -41.63
C PRO A 733 7.85 -76.77 -42.78
N ASP A 734 9.15 -76.70 -42.49
CA ASP A 734 10.23 -76.86 -43.49
C ASP A 734 10.46 -78.32 -43.93
N ASP A 735 9.84 -79.31 -43.27
CA ASP A 735 10.01 -80.73 -43.60
C ASP A 735 9.24 -81.15 -44.87
N GLY A 736 8.48 -80.23 -45.48
CA GLY A 736 7.68 -80.48 -46.68
C GLY A 736 7.37 -79.21 -47.46
N GLN A 737 6.50 -79.34 -48.46
CA GLN A 737 6.00 -78.23 -49.24
C GLN A 737 4.80 -77.59 -48.53
N VAL A 738 4.89 -76.30 -48.22
CA VAL A 738 3.76 -75.51 -47.70
C VAL A 738 2.77 -75.28 -48.84
N VAL A 739 1.57 -75.85 -48.75
CA VAL A 739 0.49 -75.71 -49.74
C VAL A 739 -0.53 -74.62 -49.37
N HIS A 740 -0.54 -74.22 -48.10
CA HIS A 740 -1.32 -73.07 -47.62
C HIS A 740 -0.57 -72.39 -46.47
N ARG A 741 -0.57 -71.06 -46.47
CA ARG A 741 -0.03 -70.23 -45.40
C ARG A 741 -0.83 -68.93 -45.34
N ASP A 742 -1.54 -68.72 -44.25
CA ASP A 742 -2.24 -67.46 -44.02
C ASP A 742 -2.45 -67.21 -42.51
N VAL A 743 -2.81 -65.98 -42.16
CA VAL A 743 -3.09 -65.55 -40.78
C VAL A 743 -4.60 -65.47 -40.57
N HIS A 744 -5.10 -66.10 -39.51
CA HIS A 744 -6.52 -66.16 -39.20
C HIS A 744 -6.79 -65.87 -37.72
N ASP A 745 -7.92 -65.24 -37.45
CA ASP A 745 -8.49 -65.15 -36.11
C ASP A 745 -9.37 -66.38 -35.86
N LEU A 746 -8.90 -67.29 -35.01
CA LEU A 746 -9.63 -68.52 -34.69
C LEU A 746 -10.61 -68.26 -33.54
N GLY A 747 -11.76 -67.66 -33.87
CA GLY A 747 -12.93 -67.55 -32.96
C GLY A 747 -14.04 -68.56 -33.29
N ASP A 748 -14.22 -68.83 -34.59
CA ASP A 748 -15.14 -69.83 -35.14
C ASP A 748 -14.35 -70.90 -35.95
N PRO A 749 -14.96 -72.06 -36.26
CA PRO A 749 -14.31 -73.07 -37.10
C PRO A 749 -13.84 -72.52 -38.45
N LEU A 750 -12.53 -72.56 -38.70
CA LEU A 750 -11.91 -72.13 -39.94
C LEU A 750 -11.88 -73.29 -40.93
N GLU A 751 -12.41 -73.07 -42.13
CA GLU A 751 -12.38 -74.06 -43.21
C GLU A 751 -11.40 -73.67 -44.33
N LEU A 752 -10.46 -74.56 -44.62
CA LEU A 752 -9.44 -74.40 -45.66
C LEU A 752 -9.60 -75.49 -46.71
N THR A 753 -9.37 -75.16 -47.98
CA THR A 753 -9.29 -76.16 -49.06
C THR A 753 -7.93 -76.10 -49.69
N VAL A 754 -7.22 -77.23 -49.74
CA VAL A 754 -5.87 -77.34 -50.31
C VAL A 754 -5.81 -78.36 -51.42
N GLU A 755 -4.98 -78.09 -52.43
CA GLU A 755 -4.70 -79.03 -53.51
C GLU A 755 -3.69 -80.09 -53.06
N LEU A 756 -3.90 -81.33 -53.49
CA LEU A 756 -3.09 -82.47 -53.10
C LEU A 756 -2.16 -82.92 -54.24
N PRO A 757 -0.94 -83.38 -53.93
CA PRO A 757 -0.05 -83.94 -54.93
C PRO A 757 -0.59 -85.22 -55.56
N ARG A 758 -0.25 -85.43 -56.84
CA ARG A 758 -0.62 -86.65 -57.57
C ARG A 758 0.20 -87.89 -57.17
N ARG A 759 1.43 -87.72 -56.66
CA ARG A 759 2.34 -88.82 -56.31
C ARG A 759 2.18 -89.22 -54.84
N LYS A 760 1.88 -90.49 -54.59
CA LYS A 760 1.77 -91.10 -53.26
C LYS A 760 3.01 -91.97 -52.95
N PRO A 761 3.40 -92.17 -51.68
CA PRO A 761 2.76 -91.68 -50.45
C PRO A 761 3.24 -90.28 -50.01
N TYR A 762 2.36 -89.53 -49.32
CA TYR A 762 2.69 -88.24 -48.70
C TYR A 762 1.91 -88.01 -47.40
N TRP A 763 2.39 -87.09 -46.58
CA TRP A 763 1.73 -86.60 -45.37
C TRP A 763 1.11 -85.24 -45.60
N LEU A 764 -0.03 -84.98 -44.97
CA LEU A 764 -0.70 -83.68 -44.92
C LEU A 764 -0.91 -83.33 -43.44
N ARG A 765 -0.22 -82.31 -42.94
CA ARG A 765 -0.28 -81.88 -41.53
C ARG A 765 -0.44 -80.37 -41.45
N CYS A 766 -1.23 -79.90 -40.49
CA CYS A 766 -1.30 -78.47 -40.19
C CYS A 766 -0.24 -78.10 -39.15
N PHE A 767 0.26 -76.88 -39.23
CA PHE A 767 1.02 -76.22 -38.19
C PHE A 767 0.36 -74.90 -37.87
N VAL A 768 0.39 -74.51 -36.60
CA VAL A 768 -0.11 -73.23 -36.14
C VAL A 768 1.02 -72.47 -35.46
N ASN A 769 1.06 -71.17 -35.65
CA ASN A 769 2.00 -70.29 -34.96
C ASN A 769 1.25 -69.11 -34.34
N ALA A 770 1.11 -69.16 -33.02
CA ALA A 770 0.59 -68.11 -32.15
C ALA A 770 1.15 -68.31 -30.72
N PRO A 771 1.34 -67.25 -29.93
CA PRO A 771 1.89 -67.36 -28.58
C PRO A 771 1.07 -68.29 -27.68
N GLY A 772 1.73 -69.26 -27.06
CA GLY A 772 1.12 -70.12 -26.03
C GLY A 772 0.06 -71.11 -26.54
N VAL A 773 -0.07 -71.31 -27.85
CA VAL A 773 -1.06 -72.25 -28.42
C VAL A 773 -0.52 -73.69 -28.45
N GLN A 774 -1.38 -74.64 -28.08
CA GLN A 774 -1.11 -76.06 -28.21
C GLN A 774 -1.90 -76.65 -29.40
N LEU A 775 -1.20 -77.21 -30.39
CA LEU A 775 -1.82 -77.91 -31.52
C LEU A 775 -2.09 -79.38 -31.18
N ILE A 776 -3.30 -79.84 -31.47
CA ILE A 776 -3.75 -81.22 -31.33
C ILE A 776 -3.94 -81.80 -32.72
N ASP A 777 -3.07 -82.74 -33.09
CA ASP A 777 -3.15 -83.44 -34.37
C ASP A 777 -4.31 -84.45 -34.39
N PRO A 778 -5.03 -84.59 -35.54
CA PRO A 778 -5.99 -85.67 -35.73
C PRO A 778 -5.29 -87.04 -35.86
N PRO A 779 -6.06 -88.15 -35.84
CA PRO A 779 -5.50 -89.49 -36.00
C PRO A 779 -4.66 -89.65 -37.28
N ILE A 780 -3.59 -90.47 -37.21
CA ILE A 780 -2.63 -90.69 -38.31
C ILE A 780 -3.30 -91.08 -39.64
N SER A 781 -4.44 -91.77 -39.62
CA SER A 781 -5.22 -92.15 -40.81
C SER A 781 -5.72 -90.94 -41.63
N GLN A 782 -5.91 -89.78 -41.01
CA GLN A 782 -6.26 -88.53 -41.67
C GLN A 782 -5.02 -87.77 -42.19
N LEU A 783 -3.87 -87.95 -41.54
CA LEU A 783 -2.63 -87.26 -41.90
C LEU A 783 -1.84 -87.94 -43.02
N LYS A 784 -1.82 -89.29 -43.07
CA LYS A 784 -1.05 -90.05 -44.05
C LYS A 784 -1.89 -90.47 -45.25
N VAL A 785 -1.40 -90.20 -46.46
CA VAL A 785 -1.96 -90.69 -47.72
C VAL A 785 -1.01 -91.73 -48.30
N SER A 786 -1.47 -92.99 -48.36
CA SER A 786 -0.72 -94.12 -48.91
C SER A 786 -1.11 -94.43 -50.34
#